data_AF-A0A1Q6KGQ3-F1
#
_entry.id   AF-A0A1Q6KGQ3-F1
#
_cell.length_a   1.000
_cell.length_b   1.000
_cell.length_c   1.000
_cell.angle_alpha   90.00
_cell.angle_beta   90.00
_cell.angle_gamma   90.00
#
_symmetry.space_group_name_H-M   'P 1'
#
loop_
_entity.id
_entity.type
_entity.pdbx_description
1 polymer ?
#
loop_
_entity_poly.entity_id
_entity_poly.type
_entity_poly.pdbx_seq_one_letter_code
_entity_poly.pdbx_strand_id
1 'polypeptide(L)'
;MAIINDNTKTKIKIEAKNIVKKVIIILLIVSIITIFLVGAVYVITIDDGTNKKGDWGSTGYGVSQYVNNVQVNDNGTLSSNMETKELWDKMLKNGGRVDKYLDTPEELARLMKAEIVTQYPDVRKNPDEPINWEEIVKNSDTLQGIIKFKRSDENNNKTTMRYAKPEEFQSYIDEYNRTGSEKAKKEALTHFTLQQTVNYSGGVTTGVEAGNNTFISKTNCPNAYQIYEELKKIGFSDASACAVLGNLFQESGGAGTSDINPNDGDSSCYGIAQWTPPNELYSYANQHGLNPSSISTQVEFLKYTLDSGHWWTGSTSENALKQYGYLDKSYTVQEFYSCTDLKKATAMFLGYYEECIRANTSYTINGKYMNLQERAEYEMNNRYTCATAAYAAFAGNSPSDTATNKTQNNSNSSEKKSNCVAIVASWNQKDKKIKTNDPNVQSTYGIGNEETVVSSEYSMTTTTVNYQEMVKPYSVPFDLLWEFLVIGEEKSFVFDFADLIYNSDIQVTIYDNVTVNTDVENWKYSKRTKAEVNVTDKATYYSGTKTYFARSFLVDHVDEPYGDDINYNTIKTIVTKTNTINAVLTKANVWTVNYENDYTYQSPTQSNGLSQSISKADQNYSDSPTRVDRGDNVSYNGSCDEIQNLKQIAIDRVLDEYSKDTSNINATGKVPTSGDVNVVENYTSVKYYERYVNITDNTSNTVSTQNYLQGVAKTKMKTDSDVTEANFVKIFKNREHRKTYKNVTSVASCLFELIETNESTADFSDLIRYLLYMATGNDYGVTEFDFTEFEQSSFSNITNLSNTNILLEYLKSWENNALWKYEKGTISYSNYVAKFITKDKKQYVCYTDGGNRLNFGYGMCHYYSGHYNHVELYSNLGVDITKFGLGSTIDVGIVDSAKLQYIDNDRATTKNKLTLAGLNLKDTQIDALTAISYQWGNHIIDDFISAYKKYGDTEALRQNFANGNDPSDKPFLNGDGSTGSSYEVKRGNANWKLFHEGIYTTPDGEILDPNSYTGGGNTTIVQSAITVHNYVRVNGYTYAQLGISLPNYSGRTIDCSSYVTWVLINSGVRGFSNGMGQWTSSSFYSNAYGWQQVSVDQAQPGDILVYDGHVEIVAAQGSDSFIVYNCGGNSSIRSAGSGNLAEASVSGHKKSQILKILRVP
;
A
#
# COMPACT_ATOMS: atom_id res chain seq x y z
N MET A 1 103.57 35.99 28.57
CA MET A 1 102.20 36.25 28.09
C MET A 1 102.27 36.73 26.65
N ALA A 2 102.03 35.86 25.67
CA ALA A 2 102.01 36.24 24.27
C ALA A 2 100.65 36.85 23.92
N ILE A 3 100.69 38.10 23.45
CA ILE A 3 99.54 38.91 23.07
C ILE A 3 98.87 38.26 21.85
N ILE A 4 97.68 37.68 22.06
CA ILE A 4 96.83 37.21 20.96
C ILE A 4 96.34 38.46 20.22
N ASN A 5 96.81 38.59 18.98
CA ASN A 5 96.49 39.63 18.03
C ASN A 5 94.96 39.77 17.86
N ASP A 6 94.42 40.96 18.11
CA ASP A 6 92.98 41.28 18.10
C ASP A 6 92.34 41.06 16.71
N ASN A 7 93.18 41.07 15.66
CA ASN A 7 92.80 40.69 14.30
C ASN A 7 92.43 39.21 14.14
N THR A 8 93.00 38.31 14.96
CA THR A 8 92.74 36.87 14.87
C THR A 8 91.39 36.52 15.50
N LYS A 9 91.02 37.16 16.61
CA LYS A 9 89.68 37.00 17.24
C LYS A 9 88.55 37.49 16.33
N THR A 10 88.78 38.59 15.61
CA THR A 10 87.80 39.16 14.67
C THR A 10 87.61 38.25 13.45
N LYS A 11 88.69 37.72 12.88
CA LYS A 11 88.62 36.73 11.78
C LYS A 11 87.92 35.44 12.20
N ILE A 12 88.24 34.89 13.38
CA ILE A 12 87.58 33.69 13.91
C ILE A 12 86.08 33.92 14.14
N LYS A 13 85.67 35.10 14.65
CA LYS A 13 84.25 35.45 14.79
C LYS A 13 83.52 35.52 13.45
N ILE A 14 84.15 36.07 12.41
CA ILE A 14 83.55 36.18 11.07
C ILE A 14 83.44 34.79 10.42
N GLU A 15 84.48 33.96 10.51
CA GLU A 15 84.46 32.59 9.99
C GLU A 15 83.47 31.70 10.75
N ALA A 16 83.41 31.79 12.07
CA ALA A 16 82.41 31.07 12.88
C ALA A 16 80.98 31.50 12.53
N LYS A 17 80.73 32.80 12.30
CA LYS A 17 79.42 33.31 11.88
C LYS A 17 79.04 32.80 10.48
N ASN A 18 80.01 32.67 9.58
CA ASN A 18 79.80 32.08 8.25
C ASN A 18 79.56 30.56 8.30
N ILE A 19 80.23 29.83 9.18
CA ILE A 19 79.99 28.39 9.41
C ILE A 19 78.62 28.16 10.03
N VAL A 20 78.25 28.92 11.07
CA VAL A 20 76.91 28.85 11.69
C VAL A 20 75.82 29.19 10.67
N LYS A 21 76.03 30.20 9.81
CA LYS A 21 75.09 30.52 8.72
C LYS A 21 74.94 29.36 7.73
N LYS A 22 76.02 28.67 7.37
CA LYS A 22 75.97 27.47 6.50
C LYS A 22 75.26 26.29 7.18
N VAL A 23 75.51 26.04 8.46
CA VAL A 23 74.83 24.98 9.24
C VAL A 23 73.34 25.28 9.39
N ILE A 24 72.97 26.53 9.68
CA ILE A 24 71.56 26.95 9.73
C ILE A 24 70.88 26.76 8.37
N ILE A 25 71.54 27.10 7.26
CA ILE A 25 71.02 26.87 5.89
C ILE A 25 70.83 25.37 5.63
N ILE A 26 71.78 24.51 6.01
CA ILE A 26 71.66 23.06 5.85
C ILE A 26 70.51 22.50 6.69
N LEU A 27 70.39 22.92 7.96
CA LEU A 27 69.27 22.52 8.83
C LEU A 27 67.92 23.00 8.28
N LEU A 28 67.86 24.20 7.69
CA LEU A 28 66.68 24.70 6.99
C LEU A 28 66.34 23.83 5.79
N ILE A 29 67.32 23.47 4.95
CA ILE A 29 67.12 22.58 3.80
C ILE A 29 66.64 21.20 4.25
N VAL A 30 67.25 20.61 5.29
CA VAL A 30 66.82 19.30 5.83
C VAL A 30 65.41 19.38 6.42
N SER A 31 65.08 20.46 7.13
CA SER A 31 63.73 20.69 7.67
C SER A 31 62.71 20.83 6.54
N ILE A 32 63.05 21.59 5.48
CA ILE A 32 62.22 21.73 4.28
C ILE A 32 62.01 20.37 3.60
N ILE A 33 63.07 19.58 3.39
CA ILE A 33 62.97 18.23 2.80
C ILE A 33 62.10 17.32 3.68
N THR A 34 62.25 17.38 5.00
CA THR A 34 61.44 16.57 5.93
C THR A 34 59.97 16.98 5.87
N ILE A 35 59.67 18.28 5.82
CA ILE A 35 58.30 18.80 5.63
C ILE A 35 57.71 18.33 4.29
N PHE A 36 58.50 18.35 3.21
CA PHE A 36 58.08 17.84 1.91
C PHE A 36 57.83 16.33 1.92
N LEU A 37 58.68 15.54 2.59
CA LEU A 37 58.50 14.09 2.71
C LEU A 37 57.27 13.73 3.54
N VAL A 38 57.05 14.40 4.67
CA VAL A 38 55.85 14.22 5.51
C VAL A 38 54.60 14.65 4.74
N GLY A 39 54.65 15.77 4.02
CA GLY A 39 53.56 16.21 3.13
C GLY A 39 53.27 15.23 2.00
N ALA A 40 54.30 14.61 1.41
CA ALA A 40 54.14 13.60 0.37
C ALA A 40 53.51 12.30 0.90
N VAL A 41 53.91 11.84 2.09
CA VAL A 41 53.30 10.67 2.75
C VAL A 41 51.85 10.96 3.12
N TYR A 42 51.54 12.14 3.64
CA TYR A 42 50.17 12.57 3.92
C TYR A 42 49.30 12.55 2.66
N VAL A 43 49.74 13.16 1.56
CA VAL A 43 49.00 13.16 0.28
C VAL A 43 48.79 11.75 -0.25
N ILE A 44 49.79 10.87 -0.18
CA ILE A 44 49.69 9.47 -0.59
C ILE A 44 48.66 8.71 0.26
N THR A 45 48.66 8.94 1.58
CA THR A 45 47.77 8.25 2.52
C THR A 45 46.32 8.68 2.34
N ILE A 46 46.07 9.99 2.17
CA ILE A 46 44.73 10.50 1.85
C ILE A 46 44.28 9.97 0.48
N ASP A 47 45.14 9.99 -0.53
CA ASP A 47 44.84 9.48 -1.88
C ASP A 47 44.53 7.97 -1.91
N ASP A 48 45.19 7.18 -1.06
CA ASP A 48 44.92 5.73 -0.90
C ASP A 48 43.61 5.43 -0.18
N GLY A 49 43.25 6.25 0.83
CA GLY A 49 42.03 6.07 1.61
C GLY A 49 40.77 6.68 0.98
N THR A 50 40.92 7.61 0.04
CA THR A 50 39.78 8.30 -0.58
C THR A 50 39.10 7.44 -1.65
N ASN A 51 37.78 7.29 -1.55
CA ASN A 51 36.95 6.66 -2.56
C ASN A 51 36.79 7.60 -3.77
N LYS A 52 37.67 7.43 -4.77
CA LYS A 52 37.64 8.22 -6.01
C LYS A 52 36.68 7.62 -7.04
N LYS A 53 35.47 8.17 -7.12
CA LYS A 53 34.42 7.73 -8.07
C LYS A 53 34.93 7.71 -9.52
N GLY A 54 34.74 6.58 -10.20
CA GLY A 54 35.14 6.38 -11.60
C GLY A 54 36.58 5.91 -11.79
N ASP A 55 37.38 5.86 -10.73
CA ASP A 55 38.80 5.50 -10.78
C ASP A 55 39.04 4.06 -10.32
N TRP A 56 39.31 3.14 -11.26
CA TRP A 56 39.63 1.74 -10.93
C TRP A 56 40.96 1.58 -10.16
N GLY A 57 41.80 2.61 -10.08
CA GLY A 57 42.96 2.63 -9.18
C GLY A 57 42.60 2.93 -7.72
N SER A 58 41.37 3.38 -7.44
CA SER A 58 40.82 3.54 -6.09
C SER A 58 40.25 2.22 -5.57
N THR A 59 40.73 1.78 -4.40
CA THR A 59 40.23 0.57 -3.76
C THR A 59 38.75 0.70 -3.37
N GLY A 60 38.35 1.84 -2.79
CA GLY A 60 36.96 2.09 -2.42
C GLY A 60 36.01 2.06 -3.62
N TYR A 61 36.45 2.59 -4.77
CA TYR A 61 35.63 2.55 -5.99
C TYR A 61 35.53 1.14 -6.58
N GLY A 62 36.65 0.41 -6.66
CA GLY A 62 36.64 -0.98 -7.13
C GLY A 62 35.69 -1.85 -6.30
N VAL A 63 35.76 -1.73 -4.97
CA VAL A 63 34.88 -2.45 -4.04
C VAL A 63 33.43 -2.00 -4.17
N SER A 64 33.15 -0.69 -4.32
CA SER A 64 31.77 -0.21 -4.51
C SER A 64 31.12 -0.84 -5.73
N GLN A 65 31.87 -1.08 -6.82
CA GLN A 65 31.35 -1.77 -7.99
C GLN A 65 31.01 -3.24 -7.71
N TYR A 66 31.72 -3.90 -6.79
CA TYR A 66 31.40 -5.28 -6.43
C TYR A 66 30.20 -5.34 -5.49
N VAL A 67 30.21 -4.59 -4.39
CA VAL A 67 29.18 -4.65 -3.34
C VAL A 67 27.82 -4.22 -3.89
N ASN A 68 27.78 -3.16 -4.72
CA ASN A 68 26.53 -2.67 -5.31
C ASN A 68 25.88 -3.65 -6.31
N ASN A 69 26.68 -4.57 -6.88
CA ASN A 69 26.22 -5.61 -7.80
C ASN A 69 25.97 -6.96 -7.14
N VAL A 70 25.98 -7.03 -5.80
CA VAL A 70 25.58 -8.25 -5.09
C VAL A 70 24.11 -8.54 -5.38
N GLN A 71 23.85 -9.76 -5.83
CA GLN A 71 22.53 -10.23 -6.20
C GLN A 71 22.07 -11.46 -5.43
N VAL A 72 20.75 -11.59 -5.30
CA VAL A 72 20.09 -12.78 -4.74
C VAL A 72 19.70 -13.68 -5.90
N ASN A 73 20.31 -14.85 -5.99
CA ASN A 73 19.98 -15.85 -7.00
C ASN A 73 18.67 -16.57 -6.66
N ASP A 74 18.08 -17.28 -7.62
CA ASP A 74 16.79 -17.99 -7.44
C ASP A 74 16.77 -18.96 -6.26
N ASN A 75 17.93 -19.56 -5.94
CA ASN A 75 18.10 -20.46 -4.80
C ASN A 75 18.34 -19.75 -3.46
N GLY A 76 18.24 -18.42 -3.43
CA GLY A 76 18.48 -17.57 -2.26
C GLY A 76 19.95 -17.22 -2.02
N THR A 77 20.89 -17.87 -2.71
CA THR A 77 22.32 -17.60 -2.51
C THR A 77 22.69 -16.20 -3.00
N LEU A 78 23.66 -15.59 -2.32
CA LEU A 78 24.22 -14.31 -2.71
C LEU A 78 25.40 -14.54 -3.67
N SER A 79 25.46 -13.78 -4.75
CA SER A 79 26.63 -13.75 -5.64
C SER A 79 26.89 -12.33 -6.12
N SER A 80 28.09 -12.09 -6.66
CA SER A 80 28.42 -10.87 -7.39
C SER A 80 28.64 -11.20 -8.87
N ASN A 81 28.61 -10.18 -9.71
CA ASN A 81 28.85 -10.31 -11.16
C ASN A 81 30.33 -10.45 -11.54
N MET A 82 31.23 -10.38 -10.55
CA MET A 82 32.68 -10.45 -10.70
C MET A 82 33.27 -11.29 -9.56
N GLU A 83 34.32 -12.05 -9.85
CA GLU A 83 35.08 -12.76 -8.82
C GLU A 83 36.04 -11.80 -8.10
N THR A 84 36.31 -12.05 -6.82
CA THR A 84 37.18 -11.20 -5.98
C THR A 84 38.59 -11.06 -6.57
N LYS A 85 39.13 -12.15 -7.11
CA LYS A 85 40.44 -12.12 -7.77
C LYS A 85 40.43 -11.26 -9.04
N GLU A 86 39.34 -11.31 -9.81
CA GLU A 86 39.18 -10.46 -10.99
C GLU A 86 39.14 -8.98 -10.58
N LEU A 87 38.42 -8.66 -9.50
CA LEU A 87 38.39 -7.32 -8.92
C LEU A 87 39.79 -6.85 -8.50
N TRP A 88 40.52 -7.69 -7.76
CA TRP A 88 41.89 -7.42 -7.31
C TRP A 88 42.84 -7.11 -8.48
N ASP A 89 42.90 -8.01 -9.46
CA ASP A 89 43.77 -7.87 -10.64
C ASP A 89 43.42 -6.61 -11.45
N LYS A 90 42.11 -6.29 -11.53
CA LYS A 90 41.63 -5.09 -12.23
C LYS A 90 42.07 -3.80 -11.53
N MET A 91 42.07 -3.73 -10.19
CA MET A 91 42.55 -2.56 -9.47
C MET A 91 44.05 -2.34 -9.67
N LEU A 92 44.86 -3.41 -9.53
CA LEU A 92 46.31 -3.33 -9.73
C LEU A 92 46.68 -2.91 -11.15
N LYS A 93 45.97 -3.44 -12.17
CA LYS A 93 46.19 -3.07 -13.57
C LYS A 93 45.93 -1.59 -13.84
N ASN A 94 45.05 -0.95 -13.07
CA ASN A 94 44.74 0.47 -13.18
C ASN A 94 45.58 1.35 -12.23
N GLY A 95 46.67 0.81 -11.68
CA GLY A 95 47.59 1.57 -10.82
C GLY A 95 47.16 1.68 -9.36
N GLY A 96 46.16 0.89 -8.93
CA GLY A 96 45.77 0.81 -7.53
C GLY A 96 46.84 0.19 -6.65
N ARG A 97 46.87 0.60 -5.38
CA ARG A 97 47.87 0.19 -4.38
C ARG A 97 47.30 -0.72 -3.30
N VAL A 98 46.28 -1.53 -3.64
CA VAL A 98 45.64 -2.45 -2.68
C VAL A 98 46.65 -3.45 -2.10
N ASP A 99 47.64 -3.84 -2.89
CA ASP A 99 48.77 -4.73 -2.55
C ASP A 99 49.80 -4.11 -1.59
N LYS A 100 49.71 -2.81 -1.33
CA LYS A 100 50.51 -2.14 -0.29
C LYS A 100 49.99 -2.43 1.12
N TYR A 101 48.68 -2.71 1.24
CA TYR A 101 47.99 -2.83 2.52
C TYR A 101 47.47 -4.24 2.80
N LEU A 102 47.15 -5.01 1.75
CA LEU A 102 46.68 -6.39 1.82
C LEU A 102 47.60 -7.28 0.97
N ASP A 103 47.78 -8.54 1.36
CA ASP A 103 48.67 -9.47 0.65
C ASP A 103 47.94 -10.31 -0.41
N THR A 104 46.61 -10.49 -0.27
CA THR A 104 45.84 -11.43 -1.08
C THR A 104 44.41 -10.94 -1.38
N PRO A 105 43.78 -11.41 -2.48
CA PRO A 105 42.36 -11.18 -2.74
C PRO A 105 41.44 -11.68 -1.63
N GLU A 106 41.78 -12.78 -0.96
CA GLU A 106 41.00 -13.34 0.15
C GLU A 106 40.92 -12.39 1.34
N GLU A 107 42.02 -11.68 1.63
CA GLU A 107 42.06 -10.63 2.65
C GLU A 107 41.19 -9.42 2.28
N LEU A 108 41.12 -9.06 0.99
CA LEU A 108 40.21 -8.03 0.48
C LEU A 108 38.74 -8.47 0.62
N ALA A 109 38.41 -9.70 0.20
CA ALA A 109 37.07 -10.27 0.35
C ALA A 109 36.61 -10.27 1.81
N ARG A 110 37.51 -10.53 2.76
CA ARG A 110 37.19 -10.44 4.19
C ARG A 110 36.64 -9.07 4.56
N LEU A 111 37.31 -7.99 4.16
CA LEU A 111 36.82 -6.64 4.46
C LEU A 111 35.50 -6.33 3.74
N MET A 112 35.36 -6.72 2.47
CA MET A 112 34.12 -6.50 1.69
C MET A 112 32.92 -7.23 2.29
N LYS A 113 33.12 -8.46 2.78
CA LYS A 113 32.08 -9.25 3.43
C LYS A 113 31.52 -8.54 4.67
N ALA A 114 32.31 -7.75 5.40
CA ALA A 114 31.81 -7.06 6.59
C ALA A 114 30.67 -6.08 6.26
N GLU A 115 30.70 -5.47 5.07
CA GLU A 115 29.61 -4.62 4.58
C GLU A 115 28.40 -5.44 4.09
N ILE A 116 28.64 -6.55 3.39
CA ILE A 116 27.59 -7.38 2.82
C ILE A 116 26.78 -8.08 3.91
N VAL A 117 27.45 -8.61 4.95
CA VAL A 117 26.79 -9.46 5.96
C VAL A 117 25.66 -8.71 6.68
N THR A 118 25.84 -7.42 6.98
CA THR A 118 24.86 -6.60 7.71
C THR A 118 23.72 -6.08 6.83
N GLN A 119 23.79 -6.25 5.51
CA GLN A 119 22.80 -5.73 4.54
C GLN A 119 21.88 -6.80 3.95
N TYR A 120 22.21 -8.08 4.12
CA TYR A 120 21.46 -9.20 3.54
C TYR A 120 21.02 -10.23 4.60
N PRO A 121 19.93 -10.95 4.34
CA PRO A 121 19.39 -11.94 5.26
C PRO A 121 20.15 -13.26 5.26
N ASP A 122 20.01 -13.98 6.36
CA ASP A 122 20.48 -15.34 6.49
C ASP A 122 19.53 -16.30 5.75
N VAL A 123 19.97 -16.73 4.57
CA VAL A 123 19.24 -17.63 3.67
C VAL A 123 19.60 -19.11 3.88
N ARG A 124 20.42 -19.44 4.89
CA ARG A 124 20.82 -20.82 5.15
C ARG A 124 19.61 -21.66 5.55
N LYS A 125 19.70 -22.96 5.30
CA LYS A 125 18.64 -23.91 5.69
C LYS A 125 18.30 -23.81 7.18
N ASN A 126 19.29 -23.60 8.05
CA ASN A 126 19.12 -23.48 9.50
C ASN A 126 19.75 -22.16 10.02
N PRO A 127 19.02 -21.04 10.02
CA PRO A 127 19.55 -19.73 10.43
C PRO A 127 19.89 -19.60 11.93
N ASP A 128 19.36 -20.50 12.78
CA ASP A 128 19.63 -20.48 14.22
C ASP A 128 21.01 -21.07 14.58
N GLU A 129 21.63 -21.85 13.69
CA GLU A 129 22.98 -22.39 13.90
C GLU A 129 24.05 -21.30 13.72
N PRO A 130 25.15 -21.32 14.49
CA PRO A 130 26.27 -20.40 14.28
C PRO A 130 26.80 -20.43 12.84
N ILE A 131 27.23 -19.29 12.32
CA ILE A 131 27.86 -19.20 11.00
C ILE A 131 29.33 -19.61 11.13
N ASN A 132 29.80 -20.51 10.26
CA ASN A 132 31.20 -20.89 10.18
C ASN A 132 31.99 -19.87 9.35
N TRP A 133 32.33 -18.73 9.97
CA TRP A 133 33.05 -17.65 9.29
C TRP A 133 34.43 -18.08 8.77
N GLU A 134 35.11 -19.02 9.44
CA GLU A 134 36.40 -19.53 8.95
C GLU A 134 36.28 -20.20 7.58
N GLU A 135 35.17 -20.90 7.31
CA GLU A 135 34.92 -21.55 6.02
C GLU A 135 34.49 -20.54 4.95
N ILE A 136 33.63 -19.60 5.30
CA ILE A 136 33.14 -18.56 4.39
C ILE A 136 34.26 -17.59 3.99
N VAL A 137 35.16 -17.23 4.92
CA VAL A 137 36.28 -16.33 4.64
C VAL A 137 37.36 -17.01 3.79
N LYS A 138 37.57 -18.33 3.93
CA LYS A 138 38.51 -19.09 3.10
C LYS A 138 38.17 -19.09 1.62
N ASN A 139 36.89 -18.99 1.26
CA ASN A 139 36.45 -18.86 -0.12
C ASN A 139 36.10 -17.39 -0.39
N SER A 140 36.94 -16.70 -1.16
CA SER A 140 36.77 -15.27 -1.47
C SER A 140 35.37 -14.91 -1.97
N ASP A 141 34.73 -15.79 -2.73
CA ASP A 141 33.52 -15.50 -3.51
C ASP A 141 32.23 -16.03 -2.88
N THR A 142 32.33 -16.73 -1.74
CA THR A 142 31.14 -17.13 -0.97
C THR A 142 30.61 -15.95 -0.16
N LEU A 143 29.35 -15.56 -0.41
CA LEU A 143 28.67 -14.46 0.27
C LEU A 143 27.55 -14.98 1.18
N GLN A 144 27.37 -14.36 2.34
CA GLN A 144 26.37 -14.77 3.34
C GLN A 144 25.89 -13.55 4.14
N GLY A 145 24.58 -13.42 4.31
CA GLY A 145 23.95 -12.41 5.18
C GLY A 145 23.74 -12.89 6.61
N ILE A 146 23.54 -11.98 7.56
CA ILE A 146 23.28 -12.31 8.99
C ILE A 146 21.88 -11.91 9.48
N ILE A 147 21.10 -11.17 8.70
CA ILE A 147 19.80 -10.65 9.16
C ILE A 147 18.80 -11.81 9.29
N LYS A 148 18.22 -12.00 10.47
CA LYS A 148 17.23 -13.05 10.73
C LYS A 148 15.83 -12.47 10.73
N PHE A 149 14.94 -13.08 9.95
CA PHE A 149 13.51 -12.83 10.07
C PHE A 149 12.90 -13.77 11.11
N LYS A 150 12.13 -13.20 12.03
CA LYS A 150 11.33 -13.95 12.99
C LYS A 150 9.86 -13.63 12.79
N ARG A 151 8.98 -14.57 13.12
CA ARG A 151 7.53 -14.33 13.15
C ARG A 151 6.97 -14.71 14.52
N SER A 152 6.12 -13.86 15.06
CA SER A 152 5.40 -14.09 16.31
C SER A 152 3.92 -14.28 15.98
N ASP A 153 3.40 -15.48 16.22
CA ASP A 153 2.03 -15.86 15.87
C ASP A 153 0.97 -15.29 16.83
N GLU A 154 -0.30 -15.63 16.64
CA GLU A 154 -1.42 -15.23 17.51
C GLU A 154 -1.35 -15.78 18.96
N ASN A 155 -0.37 -16.64 19.27
CA ASN A 155 -0.15 -17.29 20.56
C ASN A 155 1.18 -16.87 21.22
N ASN A 156 1.87 -15.86 20.69
CA ASN A 156 3.20 -15.43 21.14
C ASN A 156 4.29 -16.48 20.97
N ASN A 157 4.10 -17.44 20.06
CA ASN A 157 5.17 -18.34 19.64
C ASN A 157 6.03 -17.61 18.59
N LYS A 158 7.30 -17.40 18.95
CA LYS A 158 8.29 -16.82 18.04
C LYS A 158 9.05 -17.92 17.31
N THR A 159 9.06 -17.85 15.98
CA THR A 159 9.80 -18.78 15.13
C THR A 159 10.71 -18.04 14.17
N THR A 160 11.94 -18.53 13.99
CA THR A 160 12.83 -18.06 12.93
C THR A 160 12.30 -18.52 11.57
N MET A 161 12.10 -17.57 10.66
CA MET A 161 11.59 -17.82 9.32
C MET A 161 12.70 -18.35 8.40
N ARG A 162 12.32 -19.12 7.37
CA ARG A 162 13.24 -19.71 6.41
C ARG A 162 13.06 -19.11 5.02
N TYR A 163 14.13 -19.01 4.25
CA TYR A 163 14.02 -18.62 2.87
C TYR A 163 13.31 -19.71 2.06
N ALA A 164 12.32 -19.31 1.26
CA ALA A 164 11.73 -20.10 0.19
C ALA A 164 11.95 -19.40 -1.15
N LYS A 165 12.15 -20.18 -2.21
CA LYS A 165 12.22 -19.62 -3.56
C LYS A 165 10.89 -18.92 -3.91
N PRO A 166 10.87 -17.88 -4.74
CA PRO A 166 9.65 -17.14 -5.05
C PRO A 166 8.48 -18.02 -5.52
N GLU A 167 8.74 -18.98 -6.42
CA GLU A 167 7.74 -19.91 -6.93
C GLU A 167 7.21 -20.86 -5.85
N GLU A 168 8.11 -21.37 -4.99
CA GLU A 168 7.75 -22.26 -3.89
C GLU A 168 6.91 -21.51 -2.85
N PHE A 169 7.32 -20.29 -2.49
CA PHE A 169 6.58 -19.42 -1.59
C PHE A 169 5.18 -19.08 -2.13
N GLN A 170 5.09 -18.73 -3.42
CA GLN A 170 3.81 -18.47 -4.09
C GLN A 170 2.92 -19.73 -4.13
N SER A 171 3.50 -20.91 -4.32
CA SER A 171 2.73 -22.17 -4.32
C SER A 171 2.01 -22.43 -3.00
N TYR A 172 2.60 -22.04 -1.86
CA TYR A 172 1.96 -22.14 -0.55
C TYR A 172 0.75 -21.20 -0.44
N ILE A 173 0.88 -19.97 -0.96
CA ILE A 173 -0.20 -18.97 -1.00
C ILE A 173 -1.36 -19.46 -1.88
N ASP A 174 -1.05 -19.93 -3.08
CA ASP A 174 -2.05 -20.40 -4.04
C ASP A 174 -2.78 -21.66 -3.52
N GLU A 175 -2.05 -22.57 -2.87
CA GLU A 175 -2.66 -23.75 -2.24
C GLU A 175 -3.62 -23.34 -1.12
N TYR A 176 -3.24 -22.39 -0.27
CA TYR A 176 -4.12 -21.88 0.79
C TYR A 176 -5.36 -21.18 0.20
N ASN A 177 -5.19 -20.29 -0.78
CA ASN A 177 -6.30 -19.57 -1.42
C ASN A 177 -7.30 -20.52 -2.09
N ARG A 178 -6.81 -21.61 -2.67
CA ARG A 178 -7.64 -22.60 -3.36
C ARG A 178 -8.33 -23.58 -2.41
N THR A 179 -7.71 -23.94 -1.28
CA THR A 179 -8.14 -25.10 -0.47
C THR A 179 -8.35 -24.83 1.02
N GLY A 180 -7.79 -23.75 1.57
CA GLY A 180 -7.70 -23.54 3.01
C GLY A 180 -6.72 -24.50 3.71
N SER A 181 -5.72 -25.05 3.00
CA SER A 181 -4.74 -25.99 3.55
C SER A 181 -3.97 -25.38 4.73
N GLU A 182 -4.19 -25.88 5.95
CA GLU A 182 -3.45 -25.47 7.15
C GLU A 182 -1.95 -25.75 7.06
N LYS A 183 -1.57 -26.78 6.28
CA LYS A 183 -0.16 -27.03 5.98
C LYS A 183 0.40 -25.88 5.12
N ALA A 184 -0.26 -25.54 4.02
CA ALA A 184 0.17 -24.45 3.14
C ALA A 184 0.22 -23.10 3.88
N LYS A 185 -0.76 -22.83 4.75
CA LYS A 185 -0.74 -21.69 5.66
C LYS A 185 0.50 -21.68 6.53
N LYS A 186 0.81 -22.79 7.20
CA LYS A 186 2.01 -22.90 8.04
C LYS A 186 3.29 -22.67 7.25
N GLU A 187 3.42 -23.27 6.06
CA GLU A 187 4.60 -23.06 5.20
C GLU A 187 4.74 -21.59 4.79
N ALA A 188 3.65 -20.94 4.32
CA ALA A 188 3.66 -19.52 3.96
C ALA A 188 3.99 -18.58 5.14
N LEU A 189 3.56 -18.89 6.36
CA LEU A 189 3.83 -18.06 7.53
C LEU A 189 5.23 -18.29 8.11
N THR A 190 5.82 -19.47 7.92
CA THR A 190 7.17 -19.81 8.42
C THR A 190 8.28 -19.52 7.40
N HIS A 191 7.93 -19.11 6.18
CA HIS A 191 8.88 -18.75 5.13
C HIS A 191 8.79 -17.28 4.74
N PHE A 192 9.87 -16.76 4.18
CA PHE A 192 9.92 -15.50 3.45
C PHE A 192 10.57 -15.74 2.09
N THR A 193 10.32 -14.85 1.13
CA THR A 193 11.12 -14.80 -0.10
C THR A 193 11.71 -13.41 -0.29
N LEU A 194 12.62 -13.27 -1.25
CA LEU A 194 13.34 -12.04 -1.50
C LEU A 194 13.01 -11.52 -2.89
N GLN A 195 12.85 -10.21 -2.98
CA GLN A 195 12.69 -9.52 -4.25
C GLN A 195 13.78 -8.46 -4.37
N GLN A 196 14.48 -8.49 -5.50
CA GLN A 196 15.39 -7.40 -5.85
C GLN A 196 14.61 -6.26 -6.47
N THR A 197 14.83 -5.08 -5.94
CA THR A 197 14.41 -3.81 -6.51
C THR A 197 15.64 -3.17 -7.13
N VAL A 198 15.69 -3.15 -8.46
CA VAL A 198 16.80 -2.53 -9.18
C VAL A 198 16.60 -1.02 -9.14
N ASN A 199 17.36 -0.31 -8.30
CA ASN A 199 17.42 1.14 -8.39
C ASN A 199 18.42 1.50 -9.49
N TYR A 200 17.90 2.01 -10.60
CA TYR A 200 18.74 2.65 -11.62
C TYR A 200 19.22 4.00 -11.09
N SER A 201 20.34 4.00 -10.38
CA SER A 201 21.13 5.21 -10.08
C SER A 201 22.03 5.52 -11.28
N GLY A 202 21.39 6.04 -12.31
CA GLY A 202 22.02 6.55 -13.52
C GLY A 202 20.95 7.30 -14.30
N GLY A 203 21.25 8.54 -14.68
CA GLY A 203 20.35 9.37 -15.48
C GLY A 203 19.76 8.53 -16.59
N VAL A 204 18.45 8.33 -16.53
CA VAL A 204 17.70 7.69 -17.60
C VAL A 204 17.86 8.60 -18.80
N THR A 205 18.75 8.20 -19.71
CA THR A 205 18.58 8.48 -21.12
C THR A 205 17.17 8.03 -21.45
N THR A 206 16.29 9.03 -21.57
CA THR A 206 14.85 8.89 -21.81
C THR A 206 14.63 8.00 -23.02
N GLY A 207 14.16 6.79 -22.77
CA GLY A 207 13.79 5.89 -23.85
C GLY A 207 13.44 4.50 -23.35
N VAL A 208 12.47 4.36 -22.44
CA VAL A 208 11.74 3.10 -22.27
C VAL A 208 10.33 3.38 -21.72
N GLU A 209 9.32 3.39 -22.61
CA GLU A 209 7.89 3.27 -22.26
C GLU A 209 7.52 1.82 -21.80
N ALA A 210 8.50 0.92 -21.62
CA ALA A 210 8.26 -0.50 -21.36
C ALA A 210 8.17 -0.90 -19.87
N GLY A 211 8.05 0.04 -18.92
CA GLY A 211 8.04 -0.26 -17.48
C GLY A 211 6.76 -0.93 -16.94
N ASN A 212 5.62 -0.81 -17.65
CA ASN A 212 4.32 -1.30 -17.16
C ASN A 212 3.63 -2.30 -18.11
N ASN A 213 4.25 -2.64 -19.23
CA ASN A 213 3.61 -3.36 -20.33
C ASN A 213 4.32 -4.71 -20.57
N THR A 214 4.08 -5.70 -19.69
CA THR A 214 4.70 -7.03 -19.83
C THR A 214 3.64 -8.12 -19.85
N PHE A 215 3.88 -9.16 -20.64
CA PHE A 215 3.08 -10.39 -20.60
C PHE A 215 3.39 -11.13 -19.30
N ILE A 216 2.46 -11.10 -18.33
CA ILE A 216 2.72 -11.57 -16.94
C ILE A 216 2.49 -13.08 -16.80
N SER A 217 1.47 -13.62 -17.48
CA SER A 217 1.16 -15.05 -17.43
C SER A 217 0.18 -15.44 -18.53
N LYS A 218 0.07 -16.74 -18.81
CA LYS A 218 -0.94 -17.31 -19.72
C LYS A 218 -2.37 -16.90 -19.36
N THR A 219 -2.67 -16.76 -18.07
CA THR A 219 -4.01 -16.44 -17.55
C THR A 219 -4.34 -14.95 -17.63
N ASN A 220 -3.34 -14.09 -17.50
CA ASN A 220 -3.52 -12.63 -17.51
C ASN A 220 -3.46 -12.04 -18.92
N CYS A 221 -2.90 -12.77 -19.89
CA CYS A 221 -2.74 -12.34 -21.28
C CYS A 221 -3.36 -13.37 -22.25
N PRO A 222 -4.66 -13.68 -22.14
CA PRO A 222 -5.30 -14.75 -22.90
C PRO A 222 -5.23 -14.55 -24.42
N ASN A 223 -5.31 -13.32 -24.93
CA ASN A 223 -5.25 -13.07 -26.38
C ASN A 223 -3.84 -13.29 -26.93
N ALA A 224 -2.82 -12.74 -26.26
CA ALA A 224 -1.42 -12.96 -26.65
C ALA A 224 -1.02 -14.43 -26.54
N TYR A 225 -1.48 -15.13 -25.51
CA TYR A 225 -1.22 -16.57 -25.39
C TYR A 225 -1.92 -17.37 -26.51
N GLN A 226 -3.15 -17.00 -26.87
CA GLN A 226 -3.85 -17.62 -28.01
C GLN A 226 -3.10 -17.36 -29.33
N ILE A 227 -2.63 -16.14 -29.58
CA ILE A 227 -1.83 -15.80 -30.77
C ILE A 227 -0.54 -16.63 -30.81
N TYR A 228 0.17 -16.75 -29.68
CA TYR A 228 1.37 -17.60 -29.56
C TYR A 228 1.08 -19.04 -29.97
N GLU A 229 0.04 -19.68 -29.40
CA GLU A 229 -0.32 -21.06 -29.72
C GLU A 229 -0.68 -21.23 -31.21
N GLU A 230 -1.42 -20.30 -31.81
CA GLU A 230 -1.76 -20.34 -33.23
C GLU A 230 -0.52 -20.16 -34.14
N LEU A 231 0.39 -19.24 -33.82
CA LEU A 231 1.66 -19.06 -34.53
C LEU A 231 2.54 -20.32 -34.47
N LYS A 232 2.59 -20.98 -33.31
CA LYS A 232 3.29 -22.25 -33.13
C LYS A 232 2.70 -23.36 -34.00
N LYS A 233 1.37 -23.47 -34.10
CA LYS A 233 0.69 -24.48 -34.95
C LYS A 233 1.04 -24.33 -36.42
N ILE A 234 1.26 -23.10 -36.89
CA ILE A 234 1.55 -22.82 -38.30
C ILE A 234 3.05 -22.78 -38.64
N GLY A 235 3.92 -23.17 -37.70
CA GLY A 235 5.33 -23.49 -37.97
C GLY A 235 6.36 -22.49 -37.47
N PHE A 236 5.99 -21.51 -36.63
CA PHE A 236 6.94 -20.55 -36.06
C PHE A 236 7.78 -21.18 -34.93
N SER A 237 9.07 -20.82 -34.87
CA SER A 237 9.89 -21.06 -33.68
C SER A 237 9.32 -20.26 -32.48
N ASP A 238 9.73 -20.60 -31.25
CA ASP A 238 9.34 -19.81 -30.07
C ASP A 238 9.85 -18.37 -30.13
N ALA A 239 11.07 -18.20 -30.65
CA ALA A 239 11.68 -16.88 -30.77
C ALA A 239 10.93 -16.02 -31.79
N SER A 240 10.55 -16.61 -32.93
CA SER A 240 9.79 -15.92 -33.97
C SER A 240 8.36 -15.64 -33.52
N ALA A 241 7.69 -16.58 -32.85
CA ALA A 241 6.34 -16.35 -32.32
C ALA A 241 6.32 -15.23 -31.26
N CYS A 242 7.29 -15.22 -30.34
CA CYS A 242 7.38 -14.16 -29.32
C CYS A 242 7.87 -12.83 -29.90
N ALA A 243 8.71 -12.85 -30.94
CA ALA A 243 9.09 -11.66 -31.69
C ALA A 243 7.90 -11.00 -32.39
N VAL A 244 6.99 -11.79 -32.97
CA VAL A 244 5.70 -11.30 -33.48
C VAL A 244 4.91 -10.65 -32.34
N LEU A 245 4.70 -11.34 -31.23
CA LEU A 245 3.96 -10.79 -30.09
C LEU A 245 4.53 -9.47 -29.57
N GLY A 246 5.86 -9.35 -29.47
CA GLY A 246 6.51 -8.11 -29.04
C GLY A 246 6.27 -6.93 -29.98
N ASN A 247 6.08 -7.19 -31.27
CA ASN A 247 5.68 -6.18 -32.25
C ASN A 247 4.18 -5.88 -32.18
N LEU A 248 3.32 -6.91 -32.20
CA LEU A 248 1.86 -6.75 -32.15
C LEU A 248 1.40 -6.01 -30.90
N PHE A 249 2.08 -6.20 -29.77
CA PHE A 249 1.77 -5.48 -28.54
C PHE A 249 1.98 -3.96 -28.70
N GLN A 250 2.94 -3.55 -29.53
CA GLN A 250 3.19 -2.16 -29.83
C GLN A 250 2.18 -1.59 -30.83
N GLU A 251 1.62 -2.43 -31.70
CA GLU A 251 0.59 -2.03 -32.65
C GLU A 251 -0.81 -1.99 -32.03
N SER A 252 -1.17 -2.98 -31.22
CA SER A 252 -2.55 -3.19 -30.75
C SER A 252 -2.68 -3.55 -29.26
N GLY A 253 -1.59 -3.47 -28.50
CA GLY A 253 -1.60 -3.55 -27.04
C GLY A 253 -1.67 -2.17 -26.39
N GLY A 254 -0.88 -1.20 -26.85
CA GLY A 254 -0.95 0.19 -26.38
C GLY A 254 -0.56 0.42 -24.92
N ALA A 255 -0.54 1.69 -24.48
CA ALA A 255 -0.18 2.06 -23.10
C ALA A 255 -1.35 1.81 -22.13
N GLY A 256 -1.13 0.99 -21.09
CA GLY A 256 -2.11 0.73 -20.03
C GLY A 256 -3.01 -0.49 -20.23
N THR A 257 -2.71 -1.34 -21.21
CA THR A 257 -3.30 -2.68 -21.31
C THR A 257 -2.26 -3.75 -20.94
N SER A 258 -2.70 -4.91 -20.48
CA SER A 258 -1.85 -6.06 -20.19
C SER A 258 -1.87 -7.13 -21.28
N ASP A 259 -2.54 -6.88 -22.43
CA ASP A 259 -2.78 -7.89 -23.47
C ASP A 259 -3.00 -7.27 -24.85
N ILE A 260 -2.89 -8.08 -25.92
CA ILE A 260 -3.15 -7.67 -27.30
C ILE A 260 -4.67 -7.52 -27.54
N ASN A 261 -5.10 -6.41 -28.14
CA ASN A 261 -6.50 -6.19 -28.50
C ASN A 261 -6.76 -6.54 -29.99
N PRO A 262 -7.41 -7.67 -30.30
CA PRO A 262 -7.66 -8.08 -31.69
C PRO A 262 -8.70 -7.21 -32.43
N ASN A 263 -9.38 -6.31 -31.71
CA ASN A 263 -10.35 -5.38 -32.27
C ASN A 263 -9.83 -3.94 -32.33
N ASP A 264 -8.55 -3.72 -32.05
CA ASP A 264 -7.98 -2.38 -32.07
C ASP A 264 -7.93 -1.80 -33.49
N GLY A 265 -8.05 -0.49 -33.60
CA GLY A 265 -8.03 0.24 -34.87
C GLY A 265 -9.30 1.04 -35.18
N ASP A 266 -9.29 1.69 -36.34
CA ASP A 266 -10.33 2.59 -36.83
C ASP A 266 -10.64 2.37 -38.33
N SER A 267 -11.13 3.40 -39.03
CA SER A 267 -11.41 3.29 -40.47
C SER A 267 -10.15 3.21 -41.35
N SER A 268 -8.97 3.50 -40.80
CA SER A 268 -7.68 3.55 -41.49
C SER A 268 -6.79 2.34 -41.23
N CYS A 269 -6.94 1.67 -40.09
CA CYS A 269 -6.16 0.50 -39.66
C CYS A 269 -7.02 -0.44 -38.79
N TYR A 270 -6.75 -1.75 -38.78
CA TYR A 270 -7.52 -2.69 -37.93
C TYR A 270 -6.75 -3.96 -37.60
N GLY A 271 -6.98 -4.52 -36.41
CA GLY A 271 -6.54 -5.85 -35.99
C GLY A 271 -5.19 -5.89 -35.27
N ILE A 272 -4.74 -7.10 -34.95
CA ILE A 272 -3.57 -7.36 -34.08
C ILE A 272 -2.27 -6.71 -34.60
N ALA A 273 -2.13 -6.53 -35.90
CA ALA A 273 -0.97 -5.91 -36.55
C ALA A 273 -1.29 -4.53 -37.16
N GLN A 274 -2.44 -3.94 -36.82
CA GLN A 274 -2.90 -2.65 -37.35
C GLN A 274 -2.81 -2.54 -38.89
N TRP A 275 -3.32 -3.56 -39.60
CA TRP A 275 -3.21 -3.62 -41.06
C TRP A 275 -3.81 -2.40 -41.74
N THR A 276 -3.00 -1.75 -42.56
CA THR A 276 -3.30 -0.46 -43.18
C THR A 276 -3.11 -0.55 -44.70
N PRO A 277 -4.18 -0.51 -45.52
CA PRO A 277 -5.59 -0.36 -45.14
C PRO A 277 -6.25 -1.67 -44.66
N PRO A 278 -7.30 -1.63 -43.81
CA PRO A 278 -7.91 -2.81 -43.21
C PRO A 278 -8.71 -3.68 -44.21
N ASN A 279 -9.00 -3.15 -45.40
CA ASN A 279 -9.80 -3.82 -46.42
C ASN A 279 -9.20 -5.14 -46.93
N GLU A 280 -7.89 -5.34 -46.82
CA GLU A 280 -7.24 -6.58 -47.26
C GLU A 280 -7.58 -7.75 -46.33
N LEU A 281 -7.55 -7.53 -45.02
CA LEU A 281 -8.03 -8.51 -44.03
C LEU A 281 -9.53 -8.80 -44.24
N TYR A 282 -10.35 -7.76 -44.42
CA TYR A 282 -11.78 -7.93 -44.65
C TYR A 282 -12.08 -8.71 -45.93
N SER A 283 -11.33 -8.45 -47.01
CA SER A 283 -11.48 -9.16 -48.28
C SER A 283 -11.07 -10.61 -48.17
N TYR A 284 -9.96 -10.90 -47.47
CA TYR A 284 -9.51 -12.26 -47.19
C TYR A 284 -10.54 -13.02 -46.35
N ALA A 285 -10.99 -12.44 -45.24
CA ALA A 285 -12.00 -13.04 -44.37
C ALA A 285 -13.31 -13.33 -45.13
N ASN A 286 -13.78 -12.39 -45.96
CA ASN A 286 -14.98 -12.58 -46.77
C ASN A 286 -14.82 -13.67 -47.84
N GLN A 287 -13.67 -13.76 -48.52
CA GLN A 287 -13.41 -14.78 -49.54
C GLN A 287 -13.34 -16.19 -48.94
N HIS A 288 -12.88 -16.30 -47.69
CA HIS A 288 -12.71 -17.57 -46.98
C HIS A 288 -13.88 -17.91 -46.04
N GLY A 289 -14.90 -17.05 -45.94
CA GLY A 289 -16.06 -17.24 -45.06
C GLY A 289 -15.71 -17.16 -43.56
N LEU A 290 -14.68 -16.39 -43.21
CA LEU A 290 -14.14 -16.25 -41.86
C LEU A 290 -14.55 -14.91 -41.21
N ASN A 291 -14.47 -14.83 -39.89
CA ASN A 291 -14.72 -13.59 -39.13
C ASN A 291 -13.41 -12.79 -38.98
N PRO A 292 -13.31 -11.55 -39.51
CA PRO A 292 -12.08 -10.75 -39.42
C PRO A 292 -11.70 -10.33 -38.00
N SER A 293 -12.61 -10.34 -37.03
CA SER A 293 -12.33 -10.02 -35.62
C SER A 293 -11.78 -11.21 -34.82
N SER A 294 -11.74 -12.41 -35.42
CA SER A 294 -11.21 -13.61 -34.76
C SER A 294 -9.69 -13.66 -34.81
N ILE A 295 -9.06 -13.92 -33.67
CA ILE A 295 -7.60 -14.11 -33.57
C ILE A 295 -7.10 -15.17 -34.57
N SER A 296 -7.81 -16.30 -34.71
CA SER A 296 -7.41 -17.36 -35.64
C SER A 296 -7.43 -16.89 -37.09
N THR A 297 -8.45 -16.12 -37.51
CA THR A 297 -8.52 -15.55 -38.86
C THR A 297 -7.39 -14.55 -39.10
N GLN A 298 -7.09 -13.72 -38.10
CA GLN A 298 -6.05 -12.70 -38.18
C GLN A 298 -4.64 -13.32 -38.22
N VAL A 299 -4.40 -14.41 -37.47
CA VAL A 299 -3.13 -15.17 -37.55
C VAL A 299 -3.01 -15.90 -38.90
N GLU A 300 -4.10 -16.45 -39.44
CA GLU A 300 -4.12 -17.06 -40.77
C GLU A 300 -3.81 -16.02 -41.87
N PHE A 301 -4.37 -14.81 -41.76
CA PHE A 301 -4.09 -13.70 -42.66
C PHE A 301 -2.64 -13.18 -42.54
N LEU A 302 -2.11 -13.08 -41.32
CA LEU A 302 -0.69 -12.79 -41.07
C LEU A 302 0.21 -13.80 -41.79
N LYS A 303 -0.13 -15.09 -41.70
CA LYS A 303 0.61 -16.14 -42.42
C LYS A 303 0.49 -16.00 -43.94
N TYR A 304 -0.71 -15.79 -44.47
CA TYR A 304 -0.96 -15.63 -45.90
C TYR A 304 -0.15 -14.47 -46.49
N THR A 305 -0.10 -13.34 -45.77
CA THR A 305 0.70 -12.17 -46.20
C THR A 305 2.20 -12.44 -46.13
N LEU A 306 2.70 -13.05 -45.06
CA LEU A 306 4.10 -13.46 -44.95
C LEU A 306 4.51 -14.46 -46.05
N ASP A 307 3.74 -15.53 -46.27
CA ASP A 307 4.05 -16.57 -47.25
C ASP A 307 4.04 -16.06 -48.70
N SER A 308 3.19 -15.06 -49.00
CA SER A 308 3.15 -14.41 -50.32
C SER A 308 4.25 -13.35 -50.50
N GLY A 309 5.04 -13.07 -49.46
CA GLY A 309 6.00 -11.97 -49.42
C GLY A 309 5.32 -10.60 -49.40
N HIS A 310 4.01 -10.55 -49.12
CA HIS A 310 3.27 -9.31 -48.99
C HIS A 310 3.68 -8.59 -47.70
N TRP A 311 3.94 -7.29 -47.83
CA TRP A 311 4.60 -6.41 -46.85
C TRP A 311 6.03 -6.75 -46.43
N TRP A 312 6.54 -7.97 -46.62
CA TRP A 312 7.94 -8.35 -46.36
C TRP A 312 8.93 -7.76 -47.38
N THR A 313 9.08 -6.44 -47.40
CA THR A 313 9.71 -5.72 -48.52
C THR A 313 10.98 -4.97 -48.18
N GLY A 314 11.36 -4.87 -46.89
CA GLY A 314 12.67 -4.42 -46.39
C GLY A 314 13.21 -3.15 -47.05
N SER A 315 12.93 -1.97 -46.48
CA SER A 315 13.37 -0.70 -47.05
C SER A 315 14.07 0.19 -46.03
N THR A 316 13.35 1.06 -45.32
CA THR A 316 13.94 2.07 -44.43
C THR A 316 14.32 1.46 -43.09
N SER A 317 13.46 0.61 -42.51
CA SER A 317 13.70 0.06 -41.17
C SER A 317 14.75 -1.04 -41.23
N GLU A 318 14.66 -1.94 -42.20
CA GLU A 318 15.71 -2.94 -42.45
C GLU A 318 17.09 -2.28 -42.60
N ASN A 319 17.21 -1.24 -43.43
CA ASN A 319 18.50 -0.58 -43.67
C ASN A 319 19.03 0.09 -42.41
N ALA A 320 18.17 0.71 -41.59
CA ALA A 320 18.56 1.26 -40.30
C ALA A 320 19.03 0.16 -39.33
N LEU A 321 18.28 -0.94 -39.22
CA LEU A 321 18.62 -2.04 -38.33
C LEU A 321 19.92 -2.75 -38.75
N LYS A 322 20.22 -2.81 -40.05
CA LYS A 322 21.54 -3.25 -40.52
C LYS A 322 22.65 -2.27 -40.18
N GLN A 323 22.43 -0.98 -40.42
CA GLN A 323 23.40 0.07 -40.15
C GLN A 323 23.82 0.09 -38.68
N TYR A 324 22.90 -0.19 -37.76
CA TYR A 324 23.15 -0.18 -36.32
C TYR A 324 23.36 -1.57 -35.71
N GLY A 325 23.57 -2.60 -36.54
CA GLY A 325 24.05 -3.91 -36.10
C GLY A 325 23.01 -4.85 -35.49
N TYR A 326 21.72 -4.56 -35.62
CA TYR A 326 20.63 -5.48 -35.23
C TYR A 326 20.37 -6.57 -36.29
N LEU A 327 20.66 -6.26 -37.55
CA LEU A 327 20.66 -7.21 -38.67
C LEU A 327 22.02 -7.20 -39.37
N ASP A 328 22.49 -8.34 -39.82
CA ASP A 328 23.79 -8.52 -40.49
C ASP A 328 23.65 -8.70 -42.01
N LYS A 329 22.46 -9.10 -42.48
CA LYS A 329 22.14 -9.29 -43.91
C LYS A 329 20.64 -9.13 -44.15
N SER A 330 20.22 -9.26 -45.40
CA SER A 330 18.80 -9.42 -45.73
C SER A 330 18.32 -10.83 -45.44
N TYR A 331 17.11 -10.95 -44.89
CA TYR A 331 16.51 -12.21 -44.46
C TYR A 331 15.22 -12.54 -45.22
N THR A 332 15.07 -13.81 -45.58
CA THR A 332 13.84 -14.35 -46.16
C THR A 332 12.80 -14.68 -45.08
N VAL A 333 11.51 -14.74 -45.45
CA VAL A 333 10.43 -15.15 -44.53
C VAL A 333 10.69 -16.54 -43.93
N GLN A 334 11.29 -17.45 -44.70
CA GLN A 334 11.61 -18.79 -44.22
C GLN A 334 12.71 -18.79 -43.14
N GLU A 335 13.71 -17.91 -43.28
CA GLU A 335 14.72 -17.69 -42.23
C GLU A 335 14.11 -17.06 -40.98
N PHE A 336 13.12 -16.17 -41.15
CA PHE A 336 12.37 -15.65 -40.02
C PHE A 336 11.57 -16.73 -39.29
N TYR A 337 10.82 -17.60 -39.99
CA TYR A 337 10.01 -18.66 -39.35
C TYR A 337 10.86 -19.59 -38.48
N SER A 338 12.10 -19.84 -38.89
CA SER A 338 13.03 -20.75 -38.23
C SER A 338 14.06 -20.08 -37.30
N CYS A 339 14.04 -18.76 -37.16
CA CYS A 339 15.00 -18.02 -36.34
C CYS A 339 14.85 -18.38 -34.87
N THR A 340 15.93 -18.75 -34.18
CA THR A 340 15.92 -19.06 -32.73
C THR A 340 16.48 -17.93 -31.86
N ASP A 341 17.08 -16.92 -32.48
CA ASP A 341 17.59 -15.72 -31.80
C ASP A 341 16.44 -14.71 -31.67
N LEU A 342 15.98 -14.49 -30.43
CA LEU A 342 14.84 -13.64 -30.13
C LEU A 342 15.07 -12.20 -30.58
N LYS A 343 16.25 -11.64 -30.31
CA LYS A 343 16.56 -10.25 -30.63
C LYS A 343 16.62 -10.05 -32.13
N LYS A 344 17.23 -11.00 -32.84
CA LYS A 344 17.30 -10.98 -34.29
C LYS A 344 15.94 -11.21 -34.93
N ALA A 345 15.12 -12.12 -34.41
CA ALA A 345 13.75 -12.34 -34.89
C ALA A 345 12.86 -11.09 -34.70
N THR A 346 12.99 -10.41 -33.55
CA THR A 346 12.31 -9.12 -33.30
C THR A 346 12.73 -8.08 -34.34
N ALA A 347 14.04 -7.97 -34.62
CA ALA A 347 14.57 -7.05 -35.64
C ALA A 347 14.08 -7.39 -37.06
N MET A 348 13.96 -8.68 -37.40
CA MET A 348 13.41 -9.09 -38.70
C MET A 348 11.96 -8.63 -38.83
N PHE A 349 11.08 -8.99 -37.90
CA PHE A 349 9.66 -8.65 -38.03
C PHE A 349 9.43 -7.12 -38.07
N LEU A 350 10.12 -6.38 -37.20
CA LEU A 350 10.12 -4.91 -37.21
C LEU A 350 10.65 -4.33 -38.53
N GLY A 351 11.77 -4.88 -39.02
CA GLY A 351 12.50 -4.38 -40.16
C GLY A 351 11.88 -4.69 -41.53
N TYR A 352 11.04 -5.72 -41.61
CA TYR A 352 10.43 -6.17 -42.86
C TYR A 352 8.93 -6.02 -42.90
N TYR A 353 8.21 -6.34 -41.82
CA TYR A 353 6.75 -6.42 -41.82
C TYR A 353 6.09 -5.14 -41.31
N GLU A 354 6.51 -4.64 -40.14
CA GLU A 354 5.95 -3.40 -39.54
C GLU A 354 6.48 -2.13 -40.22
N GLU A 355 7.76 -2.13 -40.58
CA GLU A 355 8.42 -1.08 -41.36
C GLU A 355 8.17 0.37 -40.86
N CYS A 356 8.19 0.53 -39.52
CA CYS A 356 7.84 1.78 -38.84
C CYS A 356 9.03 2.72 -38.54
N ILE A 357 10.28 2.29 -38.74
CA ILE A 357 11.46 3.13 -38.45
C ILE A 357 11.67 4.13 -39.58
N ARG A 358 11.30 5.40 -39.33
CA ARG A 358 11.51 6.52 -40.25
C ARG A 358 12.12 7.72 -39.54
N ALA A 359 13.02 8.44 -40.21
CA ALA A 359 13.57 9.69 -39.72
C ALA A 359 12.53 10.81 -39.86
N ASN A 360 12.39 11.65 -38.82
CA ASN A 360 11.59 12.89 -38.84
C ASN A 360 10.09 12.73 -39.19
N THR A 361 9.43 11.67 -38.73
CA THR A 361 7.97 11.57 -38.81
C THR A 361 7.36 11.43 -37.42
N SER A 362 6.65 12.50 -37.00
CA SER A 362 5.62 12.60 -35.94
C SER A 362 5.92 12.11 -34.51
N TYR A 363 7.00 11.37 -34.26
CA TYR A 363 7.39 10.89 -32.94
C TYR A 363 8.51 11.74 -32.36
N THR A 364 8.21 12.39 -31.24
CA THR A 364 9.13 13.27 -30.53
C THR A 364 9.22 12.85 -29.08
N ILE A 365 10.44 12.62 -28.59
CA ILE A 365 10.71 12.53 -27.15
C ILE A 365 11.21 13.91 -26.74
N ASN A 366 10.54 14.54 -25.78
CA ASN A 366 10.84 15.90 -25.31
C ASN A 366 10.87 16.96 -26.44
N GLY A 367 10.01 16.82 -27.46
CA GLY A 367 9.90 17.78 -28.56
C GLY A 367 11.05 17.76 -29.58
N LYS A 368 12.03 16.85 -29.44
CA LYS A 368 13.08 16.61 -30.43
C LYS A 368 12.68 15.43 -31.31
N TYR A 369 12.75 15.61 -32.63
CA TYR A 369 12.61 14.50 -33.57
C TYR A 369 13.78 13.52 -33.38
N MET A 370 13.45 12.25 -33.17
CA MET A 370 14.45 11.19 -33.10
C MET A 370 15.15 11.07 -34.45
N ASN A 371 16.47 11.05 -34.42
CA ASN A 371 17.25 10.67 -35.59
C ASN A 371 17.08 9.17 -35.86
N LEU A 372 17.52 8.71 -37.04
CA LEU A 372 17.29 7.33 -37.47
C LEU A 372 17.89 6.27 -36.53
N GLN A 373 19.03 6.57 -35.88
CA GLN A 373 19.65 5.70 -34.89
C GLN A 373 18.83 5.64 -33.60
N GLU A 374 18.48 6.81 -33.05
CA GLU A 374 17.65 6.92 -31.84
C GLU A 374 16.30 6.20 -32.04
N ARG A 375 15.70 6.31 -33.23
CA ARG A 375 14.44 5.62 -33.55
C ARG A 375 14.62 4.11 -33.66
N ALA A 376 15.70 3.64 -34.29
CA ALA A 376 15.97 2.21 -34.40
C ALA A 376 16.23 1.57 -33.04
N GLU A 377 16.98 2.24 -32.16
CA GLU A 377 17.22 1.79 -30.78
C GLU A 377 15.92 1.78 -29.96
N TYR A 378 15.09 2.82 -30.08
CA TYR A 378 13.82 2.92 -29.37
C TYR A 378 12.84 1.78 -29.72
N GLU A 379 12.56 1.59 -31.01
CA GLU A 379 11.63 0.56 -31.47
C GLU A 379 12.13 -0.85 -31.14
N MET A 380 13.45 -1.08 -31.31
CA MET A 380 14.06 -2.35 -30.95
C MET A 380 13.94 -2.64 -29.45
N ASN A 381 14.27 -1.69 -28.59
CA ASN A 381 14.25 -1.90 -27.15
C ASN A 381 12.83 -2.20 -26.64
N ASN A 382 11.83 -1.45 -27.10
CA ASN A 382 10.45 -1.66 -26.67
C ASN A 382 9.92 -3.03 -27.14
N ARG A 383 10.04 -3.32 -28.44
CA ARG A 383 9.51 -4.57 -29.01
C ARG A 383 10.29 -5.80 -28.53
N TYR A 384 11.60 -5.66 -28.29
CA TYR A 384 12.41 -6.74 -27.73
C TYR A 384 12.10 -6.99 -26.26
N THR A 385 11.79 -5.94 -25.48
CA THR A 385 11.35 -6.09 -24.09
C THR A 385 10.04 -6.87 -24.02
N CYS A 386 9.04 -6.49 -24.84
CA CYS A 386 7.78 -7.22 -24.94
C CYS A 386 7.97 -8.66 -25.45
N ALA A 387 8.85 -8.87 -26.43
CA ALA A 387 9.17 -10.20 -26.93
C ALA A 387 9.85 -11.07 -25.87
N THR A 388 10.72 -10.50 -25.03
CA THR A 388 11.39 -11.19 -23.91
C THR A 388 10.39 -11.58 -22.83
N ALA A 389 9.45 -10.68 -22.51
CA ALA A 389 8.35 -10.99 -21.58
C ALA A 389 7.45 -12.12 -22.12
N ALA A 390 7.07 -12.08 -23.40
CA ALA A 390 6.30 -13.14 -24.05
C ALA A 390 7.05 -14.47 -24.02
N TYR A 391 8.36 -14.45 -24.32
CA TYR A 391 9.19 -15.66 -24.35
C TYR A 391 9.30 -16.30 -22.96
N ALA A 392 9.52 -15.49 -21.92
CA ALA A 392 9.54 -15.95 -20.54
C ALA A 392 8.17 -16.50 -20.10
N ALA A 393 7.07 -15.81 -20.42
CA ALA A 393 5.73 -16.18 -19.98
C ALA A 393 5.15 -17.40 -20.71
N PHE A 394 5.48 -17.61 -22.00
CA PHE A 394 4.81 -18.59 -22.85
C PHE A 394 5.71 -19.76 -23.29
N ALA A 395 6.99 -19.51 -23.58
CA ALA A 395 7.92 -20.51 -24.13
C ALA A 395 8.82 -21.20 -23.06
N GLY A 396 8.94 -20.61 -21.86
CA GLY A 396 9.40 -21.32 -20.65
C GLY A 396 10.91 -21.48 -20.43
N ASN A 397 11.78 -20.63 -21.00
CA ASN A 397 13.21 -20.48 -20.65
C ASN A 397 13.72 -19.10 -21.10
N SER A 398 14.74 -18.50 -20.47
CA SER A 398 15.41 -17.29 -21.01
C SER A 398 16.38 -17.64 -22.16
N PRO A 399 16.48 -16.86 -23.27
CA PRO A 399 17.39 -17.17 -24.38
C PRO A 399 18.86 -17.00 -23.98
N SER A 400 19.74 -17.89 -24.44
CA SER A 400 21.20 -17.76 -24.27
C SER A 400 21.80 -16.83 -25.33
N ASP A 401 22.20 -15.61 -24.94
CA ASP A 401 22.96 -14.70 -25.80
C ASP A 401 24.39 -15.23 -26.03
N THR A 402 24.58 -15.93 -27.15
CA THR A 402 25.91 -16.37 -27.60
C THR A 402 26.27 -15.64 -28.89
N ALA A 403 26.99 -14.51 -28.81
CA ALA A 403 28.09 -14.12 -29.71
C ALA A 403 28.51 -12.63 -29.62
N THR A 404 29.77 -12.44 -29.18
CA THR A 404 30.77 -11.44 -29.62
C THR A 404 30.49 -9.94 -29.46
N ASN A 405 30.86 -9.42 -28.28
CA ASN A 405 31.21 -8.01 -28.08
C ASN A 405 32.55 -7.65 -28.72
N LYS A 406 32.51 -6.86 -29.81
CA LYS A 406 33.61 -5.97 -30.22
C LYS A 406 33.00 -4.67 -30.74
N THR A 407 32.87 -3.66 -29.88
CA THR A 407 33.64 -2.40 -29.99
C THR A 407 33.49 -1.54 -28.74
N GLN A 408 34.52 -0.72 -28.53
CA GLN A 408 34.84 0.07 -27.36
C GLN A 408 33.71 0.99 -26.89
N ASN A 409 33.35 0.91 -25.60
CA ASN A 409 32.64 1.98 -24.90
C ASN A 409 33.56 2.57 -23.82
N ASN A 410 33.98 3.80 -24.08
CA ASN A 410 34.52 4.73 -23.11
C ASN A 410 33.39 5.71 -22.82
N SER A 411 32.57 5.47 -21.80
CA SER A 411 31.54 6.40 -21.28
C SER A 411 31.11 5.95 -19.87
N ASN A 412 31.10 6.92 -18.96
CA ASN A 412 31.08 6.78 -17.50
C ASN A 412 29.96 5.90 -16.92
N SER A 413 30.37 4.95 -16.06
CA SER A 413 29.54 4.13 -15.19
C SER A 413 28.93 4.97 -14.06
N SER A 414 27.60 5.01 -13.98
CA SER A 414 26.87 5.43 -12.78
C SER A 414 26.42 4.17 -12.02
N GLU A 415 26.69 4.17 -10.71
CA GLU A 415 26.60 3.03 -9.79
C GLU A 415 25.16 2.52 -9.69
N LYS A 416 24.86 1.31 -10.18
CA LYS A 416 23.60 0.61 -9.87
C LYS A 416 23.66 0.06 -8.45
N LYS A 417 22.85 0.54 -7.50
CA LYS A 417 22.68 -0.13 -6.20
C LYS A 417 21.41 -0.98 -6.23
N SER A 418 21.56 -2.29 -6.17
CA SER A 418 20.42 -3.22 -6.08
C SER A 418 19.88 -3.21 -4.66
N ASN A 419 18.69 -2.64 -4.44
CA ASN A 419 17.98 -2.78 -3.16
C ASN A 419 17.28 -4.16 -3.11
N CYS A 420 17.11 -4.71 -1.92
CA CYS A 420 16.47 -6.00 -1.70
C CYS A 420 15.42 -5.87 -0.59
N VAL A 421 14.22 -6.38 -0.86
CA VAL A 421 13.10 -6.40 0.10
C VAL A 421 12.70 -7.83 0.41
N ALA A 422 12.14 -8.04 1.60
CA ALA A 422 11.59 -9.33 2.00
C ALA A 422 10.08 -9.37 1.76
N ILE A 423 9.58 -10.50 1.27
CA ILE A 423 8.16 -10.72 1.00
C ILE A 423 7.65 -11.76 2.00
N VAL A 424 6.61 -11.40 2.75
CA VAL A 424 6.00 -12.24 3.80
C VAL A 424 4.49 -12.32 3.62
N ALA A 425 3.86 -13.40 4.07
CA ALA A 425 2.42 -13.63 3.86
C ALA A 425 1.55 -13.05 4.98
N SER A 426 0.33 -12.64 4.65
CA SER A 426 -0.78 -12.30 5.56
C SER A 426 -2.07 -12.97 5.07
N TRP A 427 -3.03 -13.26 5.95
CA TRP A 427 -4.17 -14.13 5.60
C TRP A 427 -5.53 -13.63 6.10
N ASN A 428 -6.59 -14.08 5.44
CA ASN A 428 -7.98 -13.89 5.80
C ASN A 428 -8.74 -15.21 5.61
N GLN A 429 -9.71 -15.46 6.48
CA GLN A 429 -10.62 -16.59 6.42
C GLN A 429 -12.02 -16.13 6.78
N LYS A 430 -13.02 -16.57 6.02
CA LYS A 430 -14.42 -16.28 6.31
C LYS A 430 -15.24 -17.55 6.28
N ASP A 431 -15.80 -17.92 7.42
CA ASP A 431 -16.67 -19.10 7.58
C ASP A 431 -18.13 -18.68 7.71
N LYS A 432 -19.02 -19.35 6.99
CA LYS A 432 -20.48 -19.25 7.16
C LYS A 432 -20.99 -20.50 7.86
N LYS A 433 -21.64 -20.32 9.01
CA LYS A 433 -22.29 -21.38 9.79
C LYS A 433 -23.79 -21.20 9.80
N ILE A 434 -24.53 -22.31 9.78
CA ILE A 434 -25.99 -22.33 9.88
C ILE A 434 -26.41 -23.30 10.97
N LYS A 435 -27.35 -22.88 11.82
CA LYS A 435 -28.09 -23.73 12.76
C LYS A 435 -29.58 -23.50 12.55
N THR A 436 -30.34 -24.53 12.21
CA THR A 436 -31.77 -24.37 11.91
C THR A 436 -32.60 -25.60 12.28
N ASN A 437 -33.84 -25.38 12.70
CA ASN A 437 -34.86 -26.43 12.81
C ASN A 437 -35.91 -26.38 11.68
N ASP A 438 -35.73 -25.52 10.65
CA ASP A 438 -36.60 -25.49 9.48
C ASP A 438 -36.19 -26.57 8.46
N PRO A 439 -37.07 -27.54 8.13
CA PRO A 439 -36.76 -28.62 7.19
C PRO A 439 -36.39 -28.16 5.78
N ASN A 440 -36.92 -27.03 5.31
CA ASN A 440 -36.60 -26.48 3.99
C ASN A 440 -35.18 -25.93 3.97
N VAL A 441 -34.77 -25.24 5.04
CA VAL A 441 -33.41 -24.71 5.19
C VAL A 441 -32.41 -25.87 5.37
N GLN A 442 -32.76 -26.86 6.18
CA GLN A 442 -32.00 -28.09 6.34
C GLN A 442 -31.78 -28.80 5.00
N SER A 443 -32.85 -28.98 4.22
CA SER A 443 -32.76 -29.60 2.89
C SER A 443 -31.93 -28.77 1.91
N THR A 444 -31.96 -27.43 2.01
CA THR A 444 -31.20 -26.53 1.13
C THR A 444 -29.69 -26.69 1.32
N TYR A 445 -29.24 -26.85 2.57
CA TYR A 445 -27.81 -26.97 2.90
C TYR A 445 -27.34 -28.40 3.20
N GLY A 446 -28.25 -29.38 3.26
CA GLY A 446 -27.94 -30.77 3.61
C GLY A 446 -27.50 -30.97 5.06
N ILE A 447 -28.06 -30.19 5.99
CA ILE A 447 -27.65 -30.15 7.41
C ILE A 447 -28.77 -30.59 8.37
N GLY A 448 -28.41 -30.91 9.62
CA GLY A 448 -29.35 -31.21 10.70
C GLY A 448 -29.66 -30.01 11.61
N ASN A 449 -30.01 -30.28 12.87
CA ASN A 449 -30.32 -29.25 13.87
C ASN A 449 -29.08 -28.57 14.49
N GLU A 450 -27.89 -29.13 14.28
CA GLU A 450 -26.63 -28.65 14.85
C GLU A 450 -26.02 -27.51 14.02
N GLU A 451 -25.24 -26.65 14.67
CA GLU A 451 -24.51 -25.60 13.96
C GLU A 451 -23.44 -26.24 13.07
N THR A 452 -23.52 -25.97 11.76
CA THR A 452 -22.64 -26.58 10.76
C THR A 452 -22.03 -25.50 9.86
N VAL A 453 -20.74 -25.61 9.56
CA VAL A 453 -20.07 -24.77 8.53
C VAL A 453 -20.58 -25.19 7.15
N VAL A 454 -21.20 -24.27 6.43
CA VAL A 454 -21.79 -24.54 5.10
C VAL A 454 -20.95 -23.99 3.95
N SER A 455 -20.08 -23.02 4.23
CA SER A 455 -19.10 -22.52 3.26
C SER A 455 -17.94 -21.82 3.97
N SER A 456 -16.75 -21.86 3.36
CA SER A 456 -15.56 -21.12 3.80
C SER A 456 -14.90 -20.45 2.61
N GLU A 457 -14.40 -19.23 2.82
CA GLU A 457 -13.59 -18.46 1.87
C GLU A 457 -12.21 -18.24 2.49
N TYR A 458 -11.15 -18.44 1.70
CA TYR A 458 -9.77 -18.30 2.15
C TYR A 458 -9.04 -17.33 1.24
N SER A 459 -8.28 -16.39 1.81
CA SER A 459 -7.37 -15.56 1.03
C SER A 459 -6.09 -15.28 1.79
N MET A 460 -5.00 -15.14 1.05
CA MET A 460 -3.66 -14.88 1.53
C MET A 460 -2.98 -14.00 0.49
N THR A 461 -2.35 -12.96 1.00
CA THR A 461 -1.66 -11.94 0.22
C THR A 461 -0.26 -11.77 0.77
N THR A 462 0.59 -11.10 0.00
CA THR A 462 1.96 -10.79 0.41
C THR A 462 2.07 -9.34 0.90
N THR A 463 3.03 -9.11 1.77
CA THR A 463 3.44 -7.79 2.24
C THR A 463 4.94 -7.65 2.05
N THR A 464 5.34 -6.51 1.50
CA THR A 464 6.74 -6.16 1.31
C THR A 464 7.30 -5.52 2.58
N VAL A 465 8.39 -6.07 3.09
CA VAL A 465 9.15 -5.59 4.24
C VAL A 465 10.44 -4.98 3.74
N ASN A 466 10.54 -3.64 3.84
CA ASN A 466 11.77 -2.92 3.52
C ASN A 466 12.77 -2.99 4.69
N TYR A 467 13.32 -4.17 4.90
CA TYR A 467 14.24 -4.43 6.00
C TYR A 467 15.57 -3.69 5.87
N GLN A 468 16.01 -3.35 4.64
CA GLN A 468 17.28 -2.67 4.41
C GLN A 468 17.31 -1.27 5.04
N GLU A 469 16.19 -0.55 5.01
CA GLU A 469 16.06 0.73 5.74
C GLU A 469 16.09 0.54 7.26
N MET A 470 15.52 -0.56 7.77
CA MET A 470 15.51 -0.87 9.21
C MET A 470 16.92 -1.19 9.75
N VAL A 471 17.80 -1.76 8.92
CA VAL A 471 19.16 -2.18 9.33
C VAL A 471 20.25 -1.22 8.90
N LYS A 472 19.95 -0.22 8.06
CA LYS A 472 20.90 0.78 7.56
C LYS A 472 21.77 1.43 8.65
N PRO A 473 21.22 1.90 9.79
CA PRO A 473 22.02 2.52 10.87
C PRO A 473 23.02 1.55 11.51
N TYR A 474 22.75 0.25 11.39
CA TYR A 474 23.52 -0.82 12.01
C TYR A 474 24.54 -1.47 11.07
N SER A 475 24.55 -1.05 9.80
CA SER A 475 25.45 -1.56 8.76
C SER A 475 26.79 -0.83 8.79
N VAL A 476 27.86 -1.49 8.33
CA VAL A 476 29.20 -0.91 8.27
C VAL A 476 29.68 -0.84 6.83
N PRO A 477 30.08 0.34 6.31
CA PRO A 477 30.65 0.44 4.98
C PRO A 477 32.09 -0.12 4.94
N PHE A 478 32.49 -0.72 3.81
CA PHE A 478 33.86 -1.18 3.58
C PHE A 478 34.88 -0.06 3.77
N ASP A 479 34.56 1.15 3.30
CA ASP A 479 35.46 2.30 3.32
C ASP A 479 35.91 2.62 4.76
N LEU A 480 35.08 2.41 5.78
CA LEU A 480 35.49 2.62 7.17
C LEU A 480 36.62 1.66 7.59
N LEU A 481 36.53 0.38 7.24
CA LEU A 481 37.60 -0.60 7.50
C LEU A 481 38.86 -0.26 6.71
N TRP A 482 38.70 0.20 5.47
CA TRP A 482 39.80 0.60 4.61
C TRP A 482 40.56 1.82 5.15
N GLU A 483 39.85 2.83 5.65
CA GLU A 483 40.45 4.03 6.25
C GLU A 483 41.28 3.71 7.49
N PHE A 484 40.75 2.85 8.37
CA PHE A 484 41.51 2.35 9.53
C PHE A 484 42.73 1.54 9.11
N LEU A 485 42.66 0.77 8.02
CA LEU A 485 43.81 0.04 7.49
C LEU A 485 44.87 0.98 6.91
N VAL A 486 44.47 1.98 6.14
CA VAL A 486 45.38 2.94 5.50
C VAL A 486 46.09 3.82 6.55
N ILE A 487 45.37 4.30 7.57
CA ILE A 487 45.95 5.10 8.64
C ILE A 487 46.70 4.24 9.67
N GLY A 488 46.13 3.11 10.07
CA GLY A 488 46.70 2.21 11.08
C GLY A 488 47.90 1.41 10.57
N GLU A 489 47.93 1.12 9.27
CA GLU A 489 48.90 0.25 8.58
C GLU A 489 49.08 -1.13 9.22
N GLU A 490 47.98 -1.72 9.70
CA GLU A 490 47.99 -2.99 10.44
C GLU A 490 46.74 -3.83 10.12
N LYS A 491 46.91 -4.86 9.28
CA LYS A 491 45.81 -5.71 8.82
C LYS A 491 45.13 -6.53 9.93
N SER A 492 45.88 -6.94 10.95
CA SER A 492 45.34 -7.72 12.07
C SER A 492 44.25 -6.95 12.83
N PHE A 493 44.39 -5.62 12.97
CA PHE A 493 43.38 -4.79 13.62
C PHE A 493 42.07 -4.78 12.84
N VAL A 494 42.12 -4.52 11.52
CA VAL A 494 40.91 -4.46 10.70
C VAL A 494 40.27 -5.82 10.47
N PHE A 495 41.03 -6.91 10.58
CA PHE A 495 40.48 -8.27 10.60
C PHE A 495 39.73 -8.58 11.88
N ASP A 496 40.26 -8.22 13.04
CA ASP A 496 39.53 -8.33 14.31
C ASP A 496 38.29 -7.43 14.33
N PHE A 497 38.37 -6.27 13.68
CA PHE A 497 37.21 -5.38 13.51
C PHE A 497 36.16 -5.99 12.56
N ALA A 498 36.57 -6.61 11.45
CA ALA A 498 35.65 -7.37 10.58
C ALA A 498 34.99 -8.54 11.32
N ASP A 499 35.74 -9.28 12.16
CA ASP A 499 35.20 -10.36 12.97
C ASP A 499 34.17 -9.88 13.99
N LEU A 500 34.34 -8.67 14.53
CA LEU A 500 33.33 -8.04 15.39
C LEU A 500 32.02 -7.79 14.62
N ILE A 501 32.10 -7.39 13.35
CA ILE A 501 30.93 -7.16 12.48
C ILE A 501 30.26 -8.49 12.13
N TYR A 502 31.04 -9.52 11.77
CA TYR A 502 30.55 -10.87 11.46
C TYR A 502 29.77 -11.52 12.61
N ASN A 503 30.16 -11.23 13.85
CA ASN A 503 29.52 -11.76 15.06
C ASN A 503 28.29 -10.94 15.51
N SER A 504 27.79 -10.02 14.67
CA SER A 504 26.59 -9.25 14.94
C SER A 504 25.32 -10.12 14.87
N ASP A 505 24.28 -9.74 15.64
CA ASP A 505 22.96 -10.40 15.64
C ASP A 505 21.86 -9.37 15.37
N ILE A 506 21.32 -9.38 14.16
CA ILE A 506 20.27 -8.46 13.68
C ILE A 506 19.00 -9.26 13.42
N GLN A 507 17.89 -8.87 14.06
CA GLN A 507 16.61 -9.57 13.99
C GLN A 507 15.45 -8.63 13.68
N VAL A 508 14.80 -8.88 12.56
CA VAL A 508 13.53 -8.26 12.17
C VAL A 508 12.41 -9.24 12.51
N THR A 509 11.46 -8.82 13.35
CA THR A 509 10.32 -9.66 13.74
C THR A 509 9.03 -9.18 13.09
N ILE A 510 8.27 -10.10 12.53
CA ILE A 510 6.93 -9.94 11.99
C ILE A 510 5.94 -10.36 13.07
N TYR A 511 5.11 -9.43 13.54
CA TYR A 511 4.06 -9.68 14.53
C TYR A 511 2.70 -9.85 13.85
N ASP A 512 2.05 -10.97 14.11
CA ASP A 512 0.69 -11.25 13.64
C ASP A 512 -0.35 -10.62 14.57
N ASN A 513 -1.20 -9.75 14.01
CA ASN A 513 -2.35 -9.18 14.71
C ASN A 513 -3.63 -9.74 14.09
N VAL A 514 -4.38 -10.53 14.85
CA VAL A 514 -5.58 -11.21 14.35
C VAL A 514 -6.84 -10.53 14.87
N THR A 515 -7.70 -10.12 13.94
CA THR A 515 -9.06 -9.64 14.23
C THR A 515 -10.07 -10.69 13.82
N VAL A 516 -10.95 -11.07 14.75
CA VAL A 516 -12.06 -12.00 14.53
C VAL A 516 -13.36 -11.21 14.61
N ASN A 517 -14.03 -11.04 13.47
CA ASN A 517 -15.35 -10.43 13.38
C ASN A 517 -16.42 -11.52 13.25
N THR A 518 -17.46 -11.50 14.09
CA THR A 518 -18.55 -12.46 14.12
C THR A 518 -19.89 -11.74 13.95
N ASP A 519 -20.53 -11.94 12.80
CA ASP A 519 -21.88 -11.46 12.51
C ASP A 519 -22.88 -12.60 12.72
N VAL A 520 -23.92 -12.38 13.51
CA VAL A 520 -24.98 -13.35 13.77
C VAL A 520 -26.30 -12.76 13.30
N GLU A 521 -27.00 -13.47 12.41
CA GLU A 521 -28.37 -13.22 11.98
C GLU A 521 -29.25 -14.34 12.53
N ASN A 522 -30.26 -14.00 13.34
CA ASN A 522 -31.16 -14.94 14.02
C ASN A 522 -32.61 -14.66 13.61
N TRP A 523 -33.10 -15.50 12.71
CA TRP A 523 -34.43 -15.42 12.11
C TRP A 523 -35.39 -16.40 12.78
N LYS A 524 -36.46 -15.88 13.37
CA LYS A 524 -37.54 -16.70 13.96
C LYS A 524 -38.87 -16.38 13.32
N TYR A 525 -39.69 -17.38 13.09
CA TYR A 525 -41.06 -17.24 12.61
C TYR A 525 -41.88 -18.47 13.01
N SER A 526 -43.19 -18.29 13.09
CA SER A 526 -44.12 -19.38 13.33
C SER A 526 -44.99 -19.61 12.10
N LYS A 527 -45.25 -20.86 11.75
CA LYS A 527 -46.22 -21.23 10.72
C LYS A 527 -47.57 -21.46 11.39
N ARG A 528 -48.55 -20.63 11.03
CA ARG A 528 -49.94 -20.70 11.51
C ARG A 528 -50.83 -21.31 10.44
N THR A 529 -51.72 -22.18 10.88
CA THR A 529 -52.75 -22.77 10.01
C THR A 529 -54.13 -22.26 10.43
N LYS A 530 -54.98 -21.95 9.47
CA LYS A 530 -56.43 -21.84 9.67
C LYS A 530 -57.15 -22.95 8.93
N ALA A 531 -58.31 -23.36 9.42
CA ALA A 531 -59.19 -24.32 8.76
C ALA A 531 -60.53 -23.66 8.42
N GLU A 532 -60.94 -23.74 7.16
CA GLU A 532 -62.31 -23.43 6.72
C GLU A 532 -63.12 -24.72 6.72
N VAL A 533 -64.13 -24.78 7.58
CA VAL A 533 -64.87 -26.00 7.94
C VAL A 533 -66.33 -25.88 7.54
N ASN A 534 -66.82 -26.87 6.80
CA ASN A 534 -68.24 -27.07 6.52
C ASN A 534 -68.74 -28.29 7.29
N VAL A 535 -69.57 -28.07 8.31
CA VAL A 535 -70.10 -29.12 9.18
C VAL A 535 -71.62 -29.06 9.28
N THR A 536 -72.24 -30.24 9.35
CA THR A 536 -73.66 -30.40 9.64
C THR A 536 -73.84 -31.32 10.82
N ASP A 537 -74.44 -30.80 11.89
CA ASP A 537 -74.80 -31.59 13.06
C ASP A 537 -76.24 -32.06 12.93
N LYS A 538 -76.42 -33.36 13.12
CA LYS A 538 -77.75 -33.98 13.18
C LYS A 538 -77.99 -34.49 14.59
N ALA A 539 -78.78 -33.74 15.34
CA ALA A 539 -79.30 -34.17 16.63
C ALA A 539 -80.56 -35.02 16.41
N THR A 540 -80.67 -36.15 17.11
CA THR A 540 -81.79 -37.08 17.04
C THR A 540 -82.16 -37.58 18.44
N TYR A 541 -83.44 -37.51 18.78
CA TYR A 541 -84.00 -38.08 20.00
C TYR A 541 -85.16 -39.01 19.68
N TYR A 542 -85.14 -40.23 20.18
CA TYR A 542 -86.23 -41.20 20.03
C TYR A 542 -86.99 -41.34 21.35
N SER A 543 -88.27 -41.00 21.33
CA SER A 543 -89.15 -41.02 22.49
C SER A 543 -89.75 -42.40 22.81
N GLY A 544 -89.46 -43.44 22.01
CA GLY A 544 -90.12 -44.76 22.08
C GLY A 544 -91.30 -44.92 21.12
N THR A 545 -91.86 -43.82 20.59
CA THR A 545 -92.99 -43.82 19.64
C THR A 545 -92.70 -42.99 18.39
N LYS A 546 -91.92 -41.92 18.53
CA LYS A 546 -91.57 -40.96 17.47
C LYS A 546 -90.13 -40.49 17.60
N THR A 547 -89.50 -40.22 16.46
CA THR A 547 -88.15 -39.65 16.36
C THR A 547 -88.24 -38.15 16.09
N TYR A 548 -87.60 -37.35 16.94
CA TYR A 548 -87.39 -35.93 16.76
C TYR A 548 -85.98 -35.73 16.24
N PHE A 549 -85.80 -34.88 15.23
CA PHE A 549 -84.48 -34.55 14.72
C PHE A 549 -84.42 -33.08 14.36
N ALA A 550 -83.25 -32.48 14.55
CA ALA A 550 -82.95 -31.15 14.08
C ALA A 550 -81.57 -31.16 13.42
N ARG A 551 -81.38 -30.22 12.50
CA ARG A 551 -80.08 -29.97 11.91
C ARG A 551 -79.64 -28.55 12.21
N SER A 552 -78.35 -28.41 12.44
CA SER A 552 -77.65 -27.14 12.40
C SER A 552 -76.45 -27.31 11.47
N PHE A 553 -76.02 -26.21 10.87
CA PHE A 553 -74.93 -26.23 9.90
C PHE A 553 -74.08 -24.99 10.07
N LEU A 554 -72.77 -25.17 9.87
CA LEU A 554 -71.81 -24.10 9.65
C LEU A 554 -71.23 -24.27 8.24
N VAL A 555 -71.20 -23.16 7.51
CA VAL A 555 -70.66 -23.09 6.15
C VAL A 555 -69.59 -22.02 6.16
N ASP A 556 -68.43 -22.36 5.59
CA ASP A 556 -67.23 -21.56 5.48
C ASP A 556 -66.78 -20.99 6.84
N HIS A 557 -66.97 -21.76 7.92
CA HIS A 557 -66.55 -21.36 9.27
C HIS A 557 -65.02 -21.42 9.40
N VAL A 558 -64.41 -20.35 9.90
CA VAL A 558 -62.96 -20.24 10.04
C VAL A 558 -62.54 -20.55 11.48
N ASP A 559 -61.80 -21.64 11.64
CA ASP A 559 -61.07 -21.97 12.88
C ASP A 559 -59.62 -21.49 12.76
N GLU A 560 -59.26 -20.45 13.52
CA GLU A 560 -57.95 -19.81 13.50
C GLU A 560 -57.46 -19.44 14.92
N PRO A 561 -56.27 -19.91 15.36
CA PRO A 561 -55.44 -20.91 14.69
C PRO A 561 -56.04 -22.33 14.81
N TYR A 562 -55.97 -23.11 13.73
CA TYR A 562 -56.21 -24.56 13.77
C TYR A 562 -54.96 -25.25 14.33
N GLY A 563 -55.02 -25.64 15.61
CA GLY A 563 -53.91 -26.23 16.35
C GLY A 563 -52.86 -25.20 16.79
N ASP A 564 -51.75 -25.70 17.34
CA ASP A 564 -50.64 -24.86 17.79
C ASP A 564 -49.75 -24.42 16.61
N ASP A 565 -49.23 -23.18 16.68
CA ASP A 565 -48.26 -22.69 15.70
C ASP A 565 -46.95 -23.51 15.73
N ILE A 566 -46.40 -23.83 14.55
CA ILE A 566 -45.11 -24.51 14.43
C ILE A 566 -43.98 -23.48 14.40
N ASN A 567 -43.04 -23.54 15.33
CA ASN A 567 -41.98 -22.53 15.48
C ASN A 567 -40.68 -22.92 14.77
N TYR A 568 -40.17 -22.02 13.95
CA TYR A 568 -38.89 -22.13 13.26
C TYR A 568 -37.90 -21.07 13.72
N ASN A 569 -36.63 -21.47 13.73
CA ASN A 569 -35.49 -20.66 14.11
C ASN A 569 -34.29 -21.03 13.23
N THR A 570 -33.76 -20.04 12.52
CA THR A 570 -32.56 -20.15 11.70
C THR A 570 -31.54 -19.12 12.17
N ILE A 571 -30.38 -19.60 12.62
CA ILE A 571 -29.24 -18.77 13.01
C ILE A 571 -28.17 -18.93 11.95
N LYS A 572 -27.77 -17.82 11.33
CA LYS A 572 -26.65 -17.71 10.41
C LYS A 572 -25.54 -16.93 11.10
N THR A 573 -24.36 -17.53 11.17
CA THR A 573 -23.17 -16.92 11.78
C THR A 573 -22.09 -16.78 10.72
N ILE A 574 -21.60 -15.56 10.47
CA ILE A 574 -20.44 -15.28 9.61
C ILE A 574 -19.26 -14.96 10.52
N VAL A 575 -18.19 -15.74 10.46
CA VAL A 575 -16.95 -15.49 11.20
C VAL A 575 -15.86 -15.11 10.21
N THR A 576 -15.38 -13.87 10.27
CA THR A 576 -14.26 -13.37 9.48
C THR A 576 -13.03 -13.22 10.36
N LYS A 577 -11.95 -13.91 10.05
CA LYS A 577 -10.65 -13.78 10.70
C LYS A 577 -9.69 -13.07 9.76
N THR A 578 -9.12 -11.97 10.17
CA THR A 578 -8.17 -11.19 9.38
C THR A 578 -6.86 -11.06 10.13
N ASN A 579 -5.76 -11.46 9.50
CA ASN A 579 -4.41 -11.29 10.00
C ASN A 579 -3.77 -10.08 9.31
N THR A 580 -3.42 -9.08 10.10
CA THR A 580 -2.53 -7.99 9.68
C THR A 580 -1.16 -8.19 10.31
N ILE A 581 -0.12 -7.63 9.70
CA ILE A 581 1.25 -7.83 10.16
C ILE A 581 1.95 -6.53 10.53
N ASN A 582 2.87 -6.63 11.47
CA ASN A 582 3.77 -5.55 11.86
C ASN A 582 5.22 -6.06 11.86
N ALA A 583 6.00 -5.73 10.82
CA ALA A 583 7.43 -6.00 10.71
C ALA A 583 8.30 -4.88 11.32
N VAL A 584 9.13 -5.22 12.29
CA VAL A 584 9.92 -4.26 13.07
C VAL A 584 11.29 -4.80 13.43
N LEU A 585 12.28 -3.92 13.57
CA LEU A 585 13.58 -4.27 14.15
C LEU A 585 13.42 -4.53 15.64
N THR A 586 13.69 -5.76 16.06
CA THR A 586 13.57 -6.18 17.47
C THR A 586 14.90 -6.37 18.17
N LYS A 587 15.97 -6.61 17.41
CA LYS A 587 17.31 -6.78 17.96
C LYS A 587 18.35 -6.32 16.95
N ALA A 588 19.34 -5.59 17.44
CA ALA A 588 20.56 -5.29 16.71
C ALA A 588 21.71 -5.23 17.72
N ASN A 589 22.37 -6.38 17.89
CA ASN A 589 23.57 -6.49 18.69
C ASN A 589 24.79 -6.43 17.76
N VAL A 590 25.29 -5.23 17.51
CA VAL A 590 26.36 -4.95 16.54
C VAL A 590 27.63 -4.44 17.24
N TRP A 591 28.63 -4.01 16.48
CA TRP A 591 29.94 -3.59 16.97
C TRP A 591 29.92 -2.34 17.87
N THR A 592 28.94 -1.43 17.70
CA THR A 592 28.78 -0.17 18.46
C THR A 592 27.73 -0.23 19.55
N VAL A 593 26.65 -0.97 19.33
CA VAL A 593 25.43 -0.91 20.15
C VAL A 593 24.78 -2.28 20.29
N ASN A 594 24.11 -2.49 21.43
CA ASN A 594 23.15 -3.55 21.66
C ASN A 594 21.76 -2.93 21.80
N TYR A 595 20.95 -3.05 20.76
CA TYR A 595 19.56 -2.62 20.73
C TYR A 595 18.64 -3.83 20.86
N GLU A 596 17.65 -3.74 21.75
CA GLU A 596 16.57 -4.71 21.90
C GLU A 596 15.23 -4.00 22.12
N ASN A 597 14.17 -4.46 21.46
CA ASN A 597 12.82 -3.99 21.72
C ASN A 597 11.85 -5.16 21.89
N ASP A 598 11.31 -5.26 23.10
CA ASP A 598 10.34 -6.27 23.49
C ASP A 598 8.94 -5.84 23.02
N TYR A 599 8.14 -6.78 22.51
CA TYR A 599 6.73 -6.53 22.21
C TYR A 599 5.86 -7.39 23.11
N THR A 600 4.82 -6.80 23.66
CA THR A 600 3.92 -7.47 24.59
C THR A 600 2.68 -7.94 23.85
N TYR A 601 2.43 -9.24 23.93
CA TYR A 601 1.17 -9.84 23.48
C TYR A 601 0.02 -9.35 24.35
N GLN A 602 -1.03 -8.82 23.72
CA GLN A 602 -2.29 -8.55 24.40
C GLN A 602 -3.29 -9.66 24.10
N SER A 603 -3.86 -10.24 25.16
CA SER A 603 -4.96 -11.18 25.02
C SER A 603 -6.13 -10.54 24.25
N PRO A 604 -6.89 -11.35 23.47
CA PRO A 604 -7.95 -10.81 22.64
C PRO A 604 -8.96 -10.00 23.47
N THR A 605 -9.20 -8.75 23.07
CA THR A 605 -10.24 -7.91 23.69
C THR A 605 -11.51 -8.06 22.88
N GLN A 606 -12.59 -8.49 23.54
CA GLN A 606 -13.88 -8.71 22.88
C GLN A 606 -14.72 -7.44 22.91
N SER A 607 -15.09 -7.02 21.71
CA SER A 607 -16.05 -5.98 21.41
C SER A 607 -17.46 -6.50 21.22
N ASN A 608 -18.46 -5.80 21.73
CA ASN A 608 -19.85 -6.04 21.32
C ASN A 608 -20.32 -4.92 20.40
N GLY A 609 -20.55 -5.26 19.13
CA GLY A 609 -21.06 -4.34 18.10
C GLY A 609 -22.57 -4.12 18.20
N LEU A 610 -23.11 -3.37 17.24
CA LEU A 610 -24.54 -3.04 17.14
C LEU A 610 -25.39 -4.32 17.11
N SER A 611 -26.39 -4.38 17.99
CA SER A 611 -27.42 -5.41 18.01
C SER A 611 -28.76 -4.78 17.65
N GLN A 612 -29.42 -5.31 16.62
CA GLN A 612 -30.71 -4.81 16.13
C GLN A 612 -31.74 -5.94 16.14
N SER A 613 -32.94 -5.63 16.57
CA SER A 613 -34.09 -6.54 16.55
C SER A 613 -35.20 -5.91 15.73
N ILE A 614 -35.62 -6.57 14.65
CA ILE A 614 -36.70 -6.11 13.78
C ILE A 614 -37.82 -7.15 13.80
N SER A 615 -38.99 -6.74 14.28
CA SER A 615 -40.23 -7.50 14.10
C SER A 615 -40.86 -7.12 12.76
N LYS A 616 -41.14 -8.10 11.91
CA LYS A 616 -41.83 -7.91 10.62
C LYS A 616 -43.31 -8.24 10.79
N ALA A 617 -44.16 -7.57 10.00
CA ALA A 617 -45.59 -7.85 10.00
C ALA A 617 -45.87 -9.29 9.54
N ASP A 618 -46.91 -9.89 10.11
CA ASP A 618 -47.41 -11.20 9.70
C ASP A 618 -47.77 -11.21 8.20
N GLN A 619 -47.53 -12.35 7.55
CA GLN A 619 -47.92 -12.53 6.17
C GLN A 619 -49.42 -12.80 6.03
N ASN A 620 -49.96 -12.52 4.85
CA ASN A 620 -51.29 -12.96 4.47
C ASN A 620 -51.33 -14.48 4.32
N TYR A 621 -52.52 -15.05 4.50
CA TYR A 621 -52.78 -16.45 4.16
C TYR A 621 -52.57 -16.70 2.67
N SER A 622 -52.22 -17.96 2.35
CA SER A 622 -52.15 -18.43 0.98
C SER A 622 -53.47 -18.20 0.23
N ASP A 623 -53.39 -17.71 -1.02
CA ASP A 623 -54.58 -17.45 -1.87
C ASP A 623 -55.35 -18.73 -2.23
N SER A 624 -54.72 -19.89 -2.05
CA SER A 624 -55.31 -21.21 -2.26
C SER A 624 -55.02 -22.12 -1.06
N PRO A 625 -55.90 -23.09 -0.77
CA PRO A 625 -55.69 -24.00 0.35
C PRO A 625 -54.50 -24.92 0.10
N THR A 626 -53.65 -25.09 1.11
CA THR A 626 -52.49 -26.00 1.07
C THR A 626 -52.93 -27.47 1.14
N ARG A 627 -54.10 -27.73 1.73
CA ARG A 627 -54.71 -29.06 1.82
C ARG A 627 -56.24 -28.94 1.81
N VAL A 628 -56.91 -29.88 1.16
CA VAL A 628 -58.38 -29.93 1.08
C VAL A 628 -58.85 -31.36 1.34
N ASP A 629 -59.65 -31.54 2.39
CA ASP A 629 -60.31 -32.81 2.70
C ASP A 629 -61.78 -32.74 2.25
N ARG A 630 -62.24 -33.73 1.47
CA ARG A 630 -63.62 -33.82 0.94
C ARG A 630 -64.12 -35.26 0.95
N GLY A 631 -65.43 -35.45 1.21
CA GLY A 631 -66.12 -36.75 1.12
C GLY A 631 -66.92 -37.10 2.37
N ASP A 632 -67.54 -38.29 2.37
CA ASP A 632 -68.47 -38.72 3.42
C ASP A 632 -67.81 -39.12 4.76
N ASN A 633 -66.47 -39.11 4.83
CA ASN A 633 -65.69 -39.54 6.00
C ASN A 633 -64.60 -38.52 6.39
N VAL A 634 -64.86 -37.22 6.25
CA VAL A 634 -63.91 -36.18 6.71
C VAL A 634 -63.94 -36.12 8.24
N SER A 635 -62.78 -36.33 8.87
CA SER A 635 -62.60 -36.13 10.31
C SER A 635 -61.93 -34.78 10.57
N TYR A 636 -62.49 -33.98 11.46
CA TYR A 636 -61.92 -32.72 11.90
C TYR A 636 -61.76 -32.76 13.42
N ASN A 637 -60.54 -32.48 13.90
CA ASN A 637 -60.17 -32.58 15.31
C ASN A 637 -59.98 -31.21 15.96
N GLY A 638 -60.41 -30.12 15.32
CA GLY A 638 -60.36 -28.78 15.91
C GLY A 638 -61.43 -28.60 16.98
N SER A 639 -61.16 -27.71 17.93
CA SER A 639 -62.03 -27.47 19.09
C SER A 639 -62.28 -25.97 19.22
N CYS A 640 -63.11 -25.41 18.34
CA CYS A 640 -63.59 -24.03 18.48
C CYS A 640 -64.98 -24.00 19.14
N ASP A 641 -65.24 -22.93 19.89
CA ASP A 641 -66.48 -22.76 20.65
C ASP A 641 -67.71 -22.75 19.74
N GLU A 642 -67.59 -22.26 18.50
CA GLU A 642 -68.70 -22.17 17.55
C GLU A 642 -69.17 -23.54 17.05
N ILE A 643 -68.24 -24.47 16.79
CA ILE A 643 -68.57 -25.87 16.44
C ILE A 643 -69.17 -26.58 17.67
N GLN A 644 -68.67 -26.34 18.87
CA GLN A 644 -69.27 -26.91 20.09
C GLN A 644 -70.67 -26.33 20.37
N ASN A 645 -70.86 -25.03 20.19
CA ASN A 645 -72.16 -24.37 20.31
C ASN A 645 -73.15 -24.84 19.23
N LEU A 646 -72.68 -25.19 18.03
CA LEU A 646 -73.53 -25.73 16.96
C LEU A 646 -74.22 -27.05 17.37
N LYS A 647 -73.49 -27.91 18.09
CA LYS A 647 -74.04 -29.14 18.68
C LYS A 647 -75.12 -28.83 19.70
N GLN A 648 -74.86 -27.87 20.59
CA GLN A 648 -75.82 -27.46 21.61
C GLN A 648 -77.09 -26.86 20.97
N ILE A 649 -76.96 -26.05 19.92
CA ILE A 649 -78.10 -25.53 19.15
C ILE A 649 -78.93 -26.66 18.52
N ALA A 650 -78.28 -27.70 17.99
CA ALA A 650 -78.99 -28.86 17.44
C ALA A 650 -79.78 -29.60 18.53
N ILE A 651 -79.16 -29.80 19.70
CA ILE A 651 -79.78 -30.43 20.87
C ILE A 651 -80.98 -29.61 21.35
N ASP A 652 -80.82 -28.30 21.54
CA ASP A 652 -81.86 -27.40 22.03
C ASP A 652 -83.06 -27.37 21.09
N ARG A 653 -82.83 -27.36 19.77
CA ARG A 653 -83.90 -27.45 18.76
C ARG A 653 -84.66 -28.78 18.83
N VAL A 654 -83.98 -29.91 19.04
CA VAL A 654 -84.64 -31.21 19.21
C VAL A 654 -85.50 -31.24 20.47
N LEU A 655 -84.99 -30.69 21.58
CA LEU A 655 -85.72 -30.62 22.85
C LEU A 655 -86.92 -29.66 22.78
N ASP A 656 -86.78 -28.53 22.09
CA ASP A 656 -87.87 -27.58 21.81
C ASP A 656 -88.97 -28.23 20.94
N GLU A 657 -88.61 -28.91 19.85
CA GLU A 657 -89.55 -29.68 19.02
C GLU A 657 -90.27 -30.79 19.79
N TYR A 658 -89.56 -31.48 20.69
CA TYR A 658 -90.19 -32.45 21.61
C TYR A 658 -91.19 -31.78 22.56
N SER A 659 -90.81 -30.63 23.15
CA SER A 659 -91.64 -29.93 24.15
C SER A 659 -92.96 -29.38 23.58
N LYS A 660 -93.00 -29.09 22.28
CA LYS A 660 -94.20 -28.61 21.56
C LYS A 660 -95.17 -29.74 21.17
N ASP A 661 -94.72 -31.00 21.23
CA ASP A 661 -95.53 -32.15 20.83
C ASP A 661 -96.44 -32.65 21.96
N THR A 662 -97.65 -32.08 22.00
CA THR A 662 -98.68 -32.40 23.01
C THR A 662 -99.28 -33.80 22.89
N SER A 663 -98.95 -34.55 21.84
CA SER A 663 -99.48 -35.91 21.60
C SER A 663 -98.77 -37.01 22.39
N ASN A 664 -97.63 -36.70 23.03
CA ASN A 664 -96.72 -37.69 23.65
C ASN A 664 -96.69 -37.64 25.21
N ILE A 665 -97.60 -36.89 25.84
CA ILE A 665 -97.63 -36.62 27.30
C ILE A 665 -97.86 -37.88 28.17
N ASN A 666 -98.23 -39.03 27.58
CA ASN A 666 -98.67 -40.22 28.34
C ASN A 666 -97.86 -41.52 28.14
N ALA A 667 -96.67 -41.50 27.52
CA ALA A 667 -95.93 -42.76 27.26
C ALA A 667 -94.82 -43.13 28.25
N THR A 668 -94.08 -42.19 28.86
CA THR A 668 -93.12 -42.46 29.95
C THR A 668 -92.78 -41.14 30.63
N GLY A 669 -92.97 -40.98 31.94
CA GLY A 669 -92.84 -39.69 32.64
C GLY A 669 -91.42 -39.09 32.76
N LYS A 670 -90.53 -39.30 31.78
CA LYS A 670 -89.15 -38.79 31.76
C LYS A 670 -89.05 -37.60 30.80
N VAL A 671 -88.74 -36.41 31.33
CA VAL A 671 -88.38 -35.24 30.52
C VAL A 671 -86.95 -35.46 29.99
N PRO A 672 -86.72 -35.43 28.66
CA PRO A 672 -85.39 -35.61 28.09
C PRO A 672 -84.49 -34.42 28.45
N THR A 673 -83.25 -34.73 28.77
CA THR A 673 -82.17 -33.76 29.00
C THR A 673 -81.22 -33.75 27.81
N SER A 674 -80.28 -32.80 27.77
CA SER A 674 -79.26 -32.72 26.71
C SER A 674 -78.48 -34.03 26.53
N GLY A 675 -78.23 -34.77 27.62
CA GLY A 675 -77.55 -36.07 27.59
C GLY A 675 -78.35 -37.23 26.98
N ASP A 676 -79.66 -37.05 26.76
CA ASP A 676 -80.51 -38.06 26.11
C ASP A 676 -80.56 -37.91 24.56
N VAL A 677 -79.97 -36.84 24.00
CA VAL A 677 -79.99 -36.54 22.56
C VAL A 677 -78.71 -37.05 21.89
N ASN A 678 -78.86 -37.87 20.84
CA ASN A 678 -77.72 -38.32 20.04
C ASN A 678 -77.38 -37.31 18.95
N VAL A 679 -76.13 -36.84 18.90
CA VAL A 679 -75.65 -35.90 17.88
C VAL A 679 -74.61 -36.58 17.00
N VAL A 680 -74.78 -36.47 15.68
CA VAL A 680 -73.80 -36.93 14.68
C VAL A 680 -73.31 -35.73 13.89
N GLU A 681 -72.01 -35.44 13.98
CA GLU A 681 -71.33 -34.40 13.22
C GLU A 681 -70.92 -34.96 11.85
N ASN A 682 -71.24 -34.24 10.77
CA ASN A 682 -70.85 -34.63 9.42
C ASN A 682 -70.08 -33.47 8.76
N TYR A 683 -68.77 -33.63 8.62
CA TYR A 683 -67.92 -32.68 7.93
C TYR A 683 -67.96 -32.95 6.42
N THR A 684 -68.32 -31.95 5.62
CA THR A 684 -68.46 -32.07 4.16
C THR A 684 -67.22 -31.58 3.41
N SER A 685 -66.51 -30.61 3.98
CA SER A 685 -65.25 -30.09 3.46
C SER A 685 -64.46 -29.44 4.58
N VAL A 686 -63.14 -29.67 4.61
CA VAL A 686 -62.20 -28.87 5.40
C VAL A 686 -61.07 -28.39 4.50
N LYS A 687 -60.83 -27.09 4.46
CA LYS A 687 -59.73 -26.49 3.67
C LYS A 687 -58.74 -25.84 4.63
N TYR A 688 -57.45 -26.16 4.48
CA TYR A 688 -56.39 -25.60 5.32
C TYR A 688 -55.62 -24.54 4.56
N TYR A 689 -55.34 -23.43 5.22
CA TYR A 689 -54.51 -22.34 4.69
C TYR A 689 -53.42 -22.03 5.68
N GLU A 690 -52.26 -21.63 5.16
CA GLU A 690 -51.07 -21.42 5.97
C GLU A 690 -50.54 -19.99 5.78
N ARG A 691 -49.96 -19.43 6.84
CA ARG A 691 -49.21 -18.17 6.81
C ARG A 691 -48.03 -18.21 7.77
N TYR A 692 -47.07 -17.30 7.57
CA TYR A 692 -46.00 -17.05 8.53
C TYR A 692 -46.34 -15.85 9.41
N VAL A 693 -46.21 -16.03 10.72
CA VAL A 693 -46.49 -15.03 11.76
C VAL A 693 -45.32 -14.94 12.75
N ASN A 694 -45.33 -13.94 13.63
CA ASN A 694 -44.30 -13.75 14.67
C ASN A 694 -42.88 -13.64 14.08
N ILE A 695 -42.74 -12.98 12.92
CA ILE A 695 -41.49 -12.93 12.18
C ILE A 695 -40.54 -11.94 12.85
N THR A 696 -39.39 -12.42 13.33
CA THR A 696 -38.34 -11.60 13.94
C THR A 696 -36.99 -11.86 13.29
N ASP A 697 -36.23 -10.79 13.13
CA ASP A 697 -34.90 -10.76 12.52
C ASP A 697 -33.97 -10.04 13.49
N ASN A 698 -33.13 -10.80 14.19
CA ASN A 698 -32.18 -10.25 15.16
C ASN A 698 -30.77 -10.35 14.60
N THR A 699 -30.11 -9.21 14.42
CA THR A 699 -28.72 -9.14 13.99
C THR A 699 -27.84 -8.68 15.14
N SER A 700 -26.66 -9.27 15.29
CA SER A 700 -25.66 -8.83 16.26
C SER A 700 -24.26 -9.02 15.69
N ASN A 701 -23.36 -8.12 16.07
CA ASN A 701 -21.95 -8.17 15.69
C ASN A 701 -21.05 -8.28 16.93
N THR A 702 -19.95 -9.02 16.81
CA THR A 702 -18.93 -9.13 17.85
C THR A 702 -17.56 -9.11 17.19
N VAL A 703 -16.68 -8.22 17.63
CA VAL A 703 -15.29 -8.15 17.14
C VAL A 703 -14.36 -8.58 18.26
N SER A 704 -13.27 -9.26 17.95
CA SER A 704 -12.23 -9.61 18.93
C SER A 704 -10.88 -9.38 18.28
N THR A 705 -10.09 -8.48 18.84
CA THR A 705 -8.78 -8.13 18.26
C THR A 705 -7.66 -8.56 19.20
N GLN A 706 -6.66 -9.23 18.64
CA GLN A 706 -5.40 -9.56 19.28
C GLN A 706 -4.28 -8.74 18.62
N ASN A 707 -3.50 -8.05 19.44
CA ASN A 707 -2.45 -7.14 18.99
C ASN A 707 -1.15 -7.35 19.76
N TYR A 708 -0.05 -6.94 19.13
CA TYR A 708 1.24 -6.76 19.78
C TYR A 708 1.52 -5.29 20.03
N LEU A 709 1.69 -4.91 21.30
CA LEU A 709 2.11 -3.57 21.66
C LEU A 709 3.63 -3.46 21.72
N GLN A 710 4.16 -2.38 21.15
CA GLN A 710 5.56 -2.02 21.26
C GLN A 710 5.91 -1.75 22.73
N GLY A 711 6.95 -2.41 23.22
CA GLY A 711 7.51 -2.14 24.53
C GLY A 711 8.46 -0.95 24.49
N VAL A 712 9.22 -0.80 25.59
CA VAL A 712 10.26 0.24 25.69
C VAL A 712 11.53 -0.33 25.10
N ALA A 713 12.03 0.31 24.04
CA ALA A 713 13.32 -0.03 23.45
C ALA A 713 14.45 0.14 24.48
N LYS A 714 15.40 -0.79 24.48
CA LYS A 714 16.59 -0.79 25.32
C LYS A 714 17.80 -0.70 24.41
N THR A 715 18.54 0.38 24.52
CA THR A 715 19.76 0.62 23.74
C THR A 715 20.94 0.73 24.70
N LYS A 716 21.94 -0.15 24.55
CA LYS A 716 23.18 -0.15 25.34
C LYS A 716 24.39 0.00 24.44
N MET A 717 25.20 1.02 24.70
CA MET A 717 26.46 1.24 23.98
C MET A 717 27.53 0.21 24.35
N LYS A 718 28.40 -0.12 23.39
CA LYS A 718 29.53 -1.03 23.59
C LYS A 718 30.87 -0.29 23.65
N THR A 719 31.01 0.60 24.63
CA THR A 719 32.22 1.43 24.80
C THR A 719 33.11 0.99 25.98
N ASP A 720 32.62 0.10 26.83
CA ASP A 720 33.36 -0.40 27.99
C ASP A 720 34.44 -1.41 27.57
N SER A 721 35.71 -1.13 27.86
CA SER A 721 36.81 -2.05 27.53
C SER A 721 36.94 -3.26 28.47
N ASP A 722 36.29 -3.21 29.63
CA ASP A 722 36.51 -4.14 30.74
C ASP A 722 35.49 -5.28 30.75
N VAL A 723 34.46 -5.22 29.90
CA VAL A 723 33.49 -6.31 29.71
C VAL A 723 34.10 -7.50 28.99
N THR A 724 33.53 -8.69 29.20
CA THR A 724 33.96 -9.93 28.53
C THR A 724 33.67 -9.91 27.03
N GLU A 725 32.56 -9.29 26.63
CA GLU A 725 32.14 -9.12 25.24
C GLU A 725 33.17 -8.29 24.45
N ALA A 726 33.43 -8.68 23.19
CA ALA A 726 34.29 -7.91 22.31
C ALA A 726 33.56 -6.64 21.82
N ASN A 727 34.29 -5.53 21.68
CA ASN A 727 33.82 -4.29 21.09
C ASN A 727 35.00 -3.49 20.52
N PHE A 728 34.70 -2.45 19.76
CA PHE A 728 35.71 -1.63 19.08
C PHE A 728 36.74 -1.04 20.06
N VAL A 729 36.30 -0.46 21.18
CA VAL A 729 37.18 0.19 22.16
C VAL A 729 38.17 -0.83 22.74
N LYS A 730 37.70 -2.04 23.06
CA LYS A 730 38.54 -3.12 23.56
C LYS A 730 39.56 -3.60 22.52
N ILE A 731 39.14 -3.77 21.27
CA ILE A 731 40.04 -4.17 20.16
C ILE A 731 41.09 -3.08 19.92
N PHE A 732 40.69 -1.82 19.81
CA PHE A 732 41.60 -0.70 19.58
C PHE A 732 42.64 -0.51 20.69
N LYS A 733 42.29 -0.81 21.94
CA LYS A 733 43.20 -0.78 23.10
C LYS A 733 44.07 -2.03 23.24
N ASN A 734 43.82 -3.10 22.48
CA ASN A 734 44.59 -4.33 22.58
C ASN A 734 46.07 -4.03 22.29
N ARG A 735 46.96 -4.57 23.15
CA ARG A 735 48.41 -4.41 23.00
C ARG A 735 48.94 -4.99 21.70
N GLU A 736 48.24 -5.97 21.14
CA GLU A 736 48.55 -6.56 19.83
C GLU A 736 48.41 -5.52 18.70
N HIS A 737 47.48 -4.57 18.82
CA HIS A 737 47.22 -3.51 17.81
C HIS A 737 47.87 -2.17 18.18
N ARG A 738 49.04 -2.22 18.84
CA ARG A 738 49.75 -1.03 19.31
C ARG A 738 50.21 -0.13 18.15
N LYS A 739 50.42 -0.69 16.95
CA LYS A 739 50.79 0.09 15.76
C LYS A 739 49.62 0.97 15.34
N THR A 740 48.44 0.38 15.16
CA THR A 740 47.20 1.11 14.85
C THR A 740 46.93 2.20 15.88
N TYR A 741 46.95 1.84 17.17
CA TYR A 741 46.70 2.79 18.25
C TYR A 741 47.62 4.02 18.16
N LYS A 742 48.92 3.83 17.94
CA LYS A 742 49.89 4.93 17.81
C LYS A 742 49.64 5.76 16.56
N ASN A 743 49.43 5.12 15.42
CA ASN A 743 49.29 5.82 14.15
C ASN A 743 48.00 6.64 14.12
N VAL A 744 46.85 6.01 14.41
CA VAL A 744 45.55 6.69 14.47
C VAL A 744 45.56 7.86 15.45
N THR A 745 46.12 7.70 16.65
CA THR A 745 46.15 8.80 17.63
C THR A 745 47.13 9.93 17.27
N SER A 746 48.20 9.64 16.54
CA SER A 746 49.20 10.65 16.13
C SER A 746 48.75 11.49 14.94
N VAL A 747 47.94 10.92 14.05
CA VAL A 747 47.43 11.59 12.84
C VAL A 747 45.90 11.52 12.75
N ALA A 748 45.21 11.63 13.90
CA ALA A 748 43.74 11.51 13.98
C ALA A 748 43.00 12.46 13.02
N SER A 749 43.53 13.66 12.80
CA SER A 749 42.97 14.61 11.82
C SER A 749 42.90 14.04 10.40
N CYS A 750 43.89 13.22 10.00
CA CYS A 750 43.92 12.60 8.67
C CYS A 750 42.87 11.48 8.55
N LEU A 751 42.63 10.74 9.63
CA LEU A 751 41.55 9.74 9.68
C LEU A 751 40.18 10.41 9.57
N PHE A 752 39.94 11.48 10.33
CA PHE A 752 38.66 12.20 10.26
C PHE A 752 38.46 12.87 8.90
N GLU A 753 39.52 13.41 8.30
CA GLU A 753 39.46 13.95 6.94
C GLU A 753 39.03 12.88 5.93
N LEU A 754 39.57 11.66 6.02
CA LEU A 754 39.14 10.55 5.16
C LEU A 754 37.67 10.19 5.39
N ILE A 755 37.28 9.96 6.65
CA ILE A 755 35.91 9.59 7.03
C ILE A 755 34.91 10.62 6.50
N GLU A 756 35.21 11.92 6.63
CA GLU A 756 34.35 13.02 6.17
C GLU A 756 34.36 13.24 4.66
N THR A 757 35.44 12.84 3.99
CA THR A 757 35.58 12.96 2.53
C THR A 757 34.80 11.87 1.80
N ASN A 758 34.77 10.65 2.35
CA ASN A 758 34.09 9.52 1.76
C ASN A 758 32.58 9.56 2.08
N GLU A 759 31.73 9.57 1.05
CA GLU A 759 30.27 9.67 1.18
C GLU A 759 29.67 8.51 2.01
N SER A 760 30.26 7.33 1.91
CA SER A 760 29.83 6.11 2.61
C SER A 760 30.08 6.15 4.12
N THR A 761 31.02 6.97 4.59
CA THR A 761 31.49 7.01 5.99
C THR A 761 31.23 8.34 6.69
N ALA A 762 30.85 9.39 5.97
CA ALA A 762 30.70 10.74 6.52
C ALA A 762 29.79 10.79 7.76
N ASP A 763 28.69 10.03 7.76
CA ASP A 763 27.75 9.95 8.88
C ASP A 763 28.35 9.27 10.14
N PHE A 764 29.46 8.54 10.01
CA PHE A 764 30.15 7.89 11.13
C PHE A 764 31.15 8.81 11.84
N SER A 765 31.41 10.03 11.33
CA SER A 765 32.49 10.89 11.81
C SER A 765 32.41 11.16 13.32
N ASP A 766 31.23 11.57 13.81
CA ASP A 766 31.02 11.87 15.22
C ASP A 766 31.05 10.61 16.10
N LEU A 767 30.52 9.50 15.59
CA LEU A 767 30.56 8.20 16.27
C LEU A 767 32.02 7.73 16.46
N ILE A 768 32.85 7.82 15.42
CA ILE A 768 34.27 7.42 15.49
C ILE A 768 35.06 8.34 16.42
N ARG A 769 34.83 9.66 16.38
CA ARG A 769 35.44 10.61 17.33
C ARG A 769 35.12 10.23 18.77
N TYR A 770 33.86 9.92 19.04
CA TYR A 770 33.41 9.49 20.35
C TYR A 770 34.04 8.16 20.78
N LEU A 771 34.08 7.15 19.90
CA LEU A 771 34.72 5.86 20.21
C LEU A 771 36.22 5.99 20.48
N LEU A 772 36.92 6.85 19.74
CA LEU A 772 38.35 7.15 19.99
C LEU A 772 38.55 7.93 21.29
N TYR A 773 37.66 8.85 21.64
CA TYR A 773 37.64 9.50 22.96
C TYR A 773 37.49 8.45 24.06
N MET A 774 36.52 7.54 23.96
CA MET A 774 36.32 6.45 24.93
C MET A 774 37.52 5.52 25.03
N ALA A 775 38.25 5.31 23.94
CA ALA A 775 39.43 4.45 23.94
C ALA A 775 40.71 5.09 24.49
N THR A 776 40.88 6.41 24.27
CA THR A 776 42.16 7.10 24.50
C THR A 776 42.11 8.13 25.63
N GLY A 777 40.93 8.65 25.95
CA GLY A 777 40.71 9.80 26.83
C GLY A 777 41.03 11.16 26.20
N ASN A 778 41.42 11.22 24.92
CA ASN A 778 41.72 12.47 24.22
C ASN A 778 40.46 13.05 23.58
N ASP A 779 40.28 14.36 23.69
CA ASP A 779 39.18 15.08 23.04
C ASP A 779 39.46 15.27 21.54
N TYR A 780 38.58 14.71 20.71
CA TYR A 780 38.62 14.81 19.25
C TYR A 780 37.48 15.70 18.68
N GLY A 781 36.84 16.51 19.52
CA GLY A 781 35.71 17.36 19.18
C GLY A 781 34.34 16.80 19.57
N VAL A 782 34.28 15.52 19.96
CA VAL A 782 33.06 14.82 20.40
C VAL A 782 33.37 13.98 21.64
N THR A 783 32.87 14.41 22.79
CA THR A 783 33.03 13.71 24.09
C THR A 783 31.74 13.07 24.59
N GLU A 784 30.62 13.39 23.93
CA GLU A 784 29.28 12.86 24.17
C GLU A 784 28.64 12.61 22.80
N PHE A 785 27.81 11.56 22.67
CA PHE A 785 27.16 11.20 21.42
C PHE A 785 25.68 10.88 21.68
N ASP A 786 24.81 11.32 20.77
CA ASP A 786 23.37 11.08 20.84
C ASP A 786 23.03 9.78 20.10
N PHE A 787 22.63 8.75 20.84
CA PHE A 787 22.33 7.42 20.30
C PHE A 787 20.87 7.25 19.90
N THR A 788 20.07 8.33 19.90
CA THR A 788 18.68 8.27 19.42
C THR A 788 18.59 7.89 17.94
N GLU A 789 19.66 8.03 17.16
CA GLU A 789 19.76 7.51 15.78
C GLU A 789 19.64 5.98 15.69
N PHE A 790 19.86 5.25 16.79
CA PHE A 790 19.69 3.80 16.87
C PHE A 790 18.32 3.40 17.47
N GLU A 791 17.48 4.32 17.92
CA GLU A 791 16.20 3.98 18.56
C GLU A 791 15.04 3.85 17.56
N GLN A 792 14.08 2.95 17.78
CA GLN A 792 12.95 2.78 16.85
C GLN A 792 12.07 4.02 16.68
N SER A 793 12.03 4.97 17.63
CA SER A 793 11.25 6.21 17.48
C SER A 793 11.81 7.17 16.42
N SER A 794 13.08 7.04 16.02
CA SER A 794 13.65 7.72 14.84
C SER A 794 13.43 6.94 13.55
N PHE A 795 12.96 5.68 13.65
CA PHE A 795 12.42 4.87 12.56
C PHE A 795 10.90 4.83 12.67
N SER A 796 10.23 5.92 12.26
CA SER A 796 8.77 6.00 12.17
C SER A 796 8.20 4.67 11.70
N ASN A 797 7.53 3.93 12.59
CA ASN A 797 7.05 2.55 12.42
C ASN A 797 6.79 2.23 10.93
N ILE A 798 7.76 1.56 10.27
CA ILE A 798 7.74 1.26 8.82
C ILE A 798 6.83 0.05 8.52
N THR A 799 5.67 0.07 9.17
CA THR A 799 4.49 -0.78 8.98
C THR A 799 3.21 0.05 9.03
N ASN A 800 3.29 1.31 9.46
CA ASN A 800 2.20 2.27 9.43
C ASN A 800 2.68 3.52 8.68
N LEU A 801 2.57 3.48 7.35
CA LEU A 801 2.38 4.73 6.61
C LEU A 801 1.18 5.44 7.26
N SER A 802 1.40 6.66 7.74
CA SER A 802 0.38 7.52 8.33
C SER A 802 -0.78 7.72 7.35
N ASN A 803 -1.86 6.94 7.52
CA ASN A 803 -3.07 7.04 6.72
C ASN A 803 -3.93 8.22 7.19
N THR A 804 -3.68 9.44 6.71
CA THR A 804 -4.66 10.54 6.85
C THR A 804 -5.76 10.40 5.79
N ASN A 805 -7.01 10.26 6.23
CA ASN A 805 -8.24 10.16 5.42
C ASN A 805 -8.94 11.54 5.32
N ILE A 806 -9.38 11.99 4.13
CA ILE A 806 -10.08 13.28 3.97
C ILE A 806 -11.33 13.42 4.85
N LEU A 807 -12.09 12.36 5.06
CA LEU A 807 -13.30 12.40 5.87
C LEU A 807 -12.96 12.71 7.35
N LEU A 808 -11.83 12.21 7.85
CA LEU A 808 -11.33 12.54 9.18
C LEU A 808 -11.02 14.04 9.28
N GLU A 809 -10.31 14.60 8.30
CA GLU A 809 -9.92 16.01 8.27
C GLU A 809 -11.12 16.94 8.09
N TYR A 810 -12.09 16.54 7.27
CA TYR A 810 -13.37 17.22 7.15
C TYR A 810 -14.06 17.30 8.51
N LEU A 811 -14.22 16.18 9.22
CA LEU A 811 -14.85 16.15 10.53
C LEU A 811 -14.06 16.96 11.56
N LYS A 812 -12.73 16.79 11.66
CA LYS A 812 -11.87 17.57 12.57
C LYS A 812 -12.09 19.08 12.39
N SER A 813 -12.19 19.56 11.15
CA SER A 813 -12.41 20.97 10.85
C SER A 813 -13.76 21.51 11.38
N TRP A 814 -14.82 20.69 11.36
CA TRP A 814 -16.15 21.05 11.86
C TRP A 814 -16.31 20.83 13.37
N GLU A 815 -15.53 19.93 13.98
CA GLU A 815 -15.58 19.68 15.42
C GLU A 815 -14.81 20.74 16.22
N ASN A 816 -13.60 21.11 15.77
CA ASN A 816 -12.83 22.19 16.42
C ASN A 816 -11.85 22.84 15.43
N ASN A 817 -12.37 23.77 14.64
CA ASN A 817 -11.63 24.48 13.60
C ASN A 817 -10.32 25.13 14.11
N ALA A 818 -10.32 25.72 15.31
CA ALA A 818 -9.14 26.37 15.86
C ALA A 818 -8.05 25.35 16.25
N LEU A 819 -8.42 24.21 16.83
CA LEU A 819 -7.47 23.12 17.09
C LEU A 819 -6.91 22.55 15.78
N TRP A 820 -7.78 22.32 14.80
CA TRP A 820 -7.42 21.83 13.46
C TRP A 820 -6.42 22.74 12.75
N LYS A 821 -6.66 24.05 12.78
CA LYS A 821 -5.72 25.05 12.26
C LYS A 821 -4.39 25.03 13.00
N TYR A 822 -4.40 24.85 14.31
CA TYR A 822 -3.15 24.79 15.09
C TYR A 822 -2.32 23.55 14.74
N GLU A 823 -2.95 22.39 14.59
CA GLU A 823 -2.27 21.16 14.16
C GLU A 823 -1.67 21.31 12.76
N LYS A 824 -2.40 21.93 11.83
CA LYS A 824 -1.91 22.33 10.51
C LYS A 824 -0.85 23.45 10.53
N GLY A 825 -0.58 24.04 11.70
CA GLY A 825 0.40 25.13 11.87
C GLY A 825 -0.07 26.51 11.43
N THR A 826 -1.34 26.66 11.05
CA THR A 826 -1.92 27.91 10.49
C THR A 826 -2.41 28.90 11.55
N ILE A 827 -2.38 28.53 12.82
CA ILE A 827 -2.48 29.48 13.94
C ILE A 827 -1.43 29.13 15.01
N SER A 828 -1.03 30.12 15.80
CA SER A 828 -0.11 29.93 16.91
C SER A 828 -0.78 29.27 18.13
N TYR A 829 0.02 28.64 18.98
CA TYR A 829 -0.46 28.10 20.25
C TYR A 829 -1.05 29.21 21.13
N SER A 830 -2.30 29.04 21.56
CA SER A 830 -3.05 30.04 22.31
C SER A 830 -3.66 29.44 23.57
N ASN A 831 -4.13 30.28 24.49
CA ASN A 831 -4.85 29.82 25.69
C ASN A 831 -6.12 29.03 25.36
N TYR A 832 -6.70 29.21 24.16
CA TYR A 832 -7.81 28.40 23.69
C TYR A 832 -7.33 27.01 23.26
N VAL A 833 -6.32 26.94 22.39
CA VAL A 833 -5.73 25.68 21.89
C VAL A 833 -5.13 24.84 23.02
N ALA A 834 -4.53 25.49 24.03
CA ALA A 834 -3.91 24.83 25.17
C ALA A 834 -4.88 24.00 26.02
N LYS A 835 -6.19 24.20 25.87
CA LYS A 835 -7.21 23.38 26.51
C LYS A 835 -7.30 21.98 25.91
N PHE A 836 -6.85 21.81 24.68
CA PHE A 836 -7.09 20.61 23.87
C PHE A 836 -5.82 19.84 23.54
N ILE A 837 -4.67 20.49 23.42
CA ILE A 837 -3.40 19.86 23.00
C ILE A 837 -2.18 20.54 23.64
N THR A 838 -1.09 19.79 23.78
CA THR A 838 0.22 20.30 24.20
C THR A 838 0.90 21.09 23.08
N LYS A 839 1.81 22.01 23.45
CA LYS A 839 2.49 22.93 22.51
C LYS A 839 3.38 22.20 21.48
N ASP A 840 3.87 21.01 21.81
CA ASP A 840 4.68 20.16 20.93
C ASP A 840 3.83 19.25 20.02
N LYS A 841 2.50 19.34 20.12
CA LYS A 841 1.53 18.52 19.37
C LYS A 841 1.61 17.03 19.64
N LYS A 842 2.27 16.60 20.72
CA LYS A 842 2.43 15.17 21.02
C LYS A 842 1.27 14.59 21.82
N GLN A 843 0.57 15.40 22.61
CA GLN A 843 -0.49 14.91 23.49
C GLN A 843 -1.75 15.77 23.43
N TYR A 844 -2.92 15.13 23.35
CA TYR A 844 -4.19 15.80 23.63
C TYR A 844 -4.44 15.90 25.14
N VAL A 845 -5.12 16.97 25.53
CA VAL A 845 -5.53 17.28 26.91
C VAL A 845 -7.03 17.02 27.04
N CYS A 846 -7.41 16.32 28.10
CA CYS A 846 -8.82 16.06 28.41
C CYS A 846 -9.53 17.37 28.76
N TYR A 847 -10.62 17.65 28.06
CA TYR A 847 -11.40 18.87 28.24
C TYR A 847 -12.89 18.57 28.40
N THR A 848 -13.65 19.59 28.81
CA THR A 848 -15.11 19.56 28.84
C THR A 848 -15.69 20.66 27.96
N ASP A 849 -16.74 20.32 27.21
CA ASP A 849 -17.53 21.21 26.36
C ASP A 849 -18.89 21.59 27.00
N GLY A 850 -19.17 21.09 28.22
CA GLY A 850 -20.41 21.33 28.96
C GLY A 850 -21.06 20.04 29.44
N GLY A 851 -22.02 20.14 30.37
CA GLY A 851 -22.83 19.00 30.82
C GLY A 851 -22.05 17.83 31.44
N ASN A 852 -20.86 18.08 32.02
CA ASN A 852 -19.95 17.07 32.56
C ASN A 852 -19.45 16.03 31.54
N ARG A 853 -19.41 16.37 30.25
CA ARG A 853 -18.79 15.56 29.21
C ARG A 853 -17.27 15.68 29.27
N LEU A 854 -16.56 14.56 29.20
CA LEU A 854 -15.10 14.54 29.08
C LEU A 854 -14.71 14.08 27.68
N ASN A 855 -13.83 14.84 27.04
CA ASN A 855 -13.46 14.67 25.64
C ASN A 855 -11.94 14.73 25.46
N PHE A 856 -11.46 14.08 24.42
CA PHE A 856 -10.11 14.28 23.86
C PHE A 856 -10.16 14.69 22.39
N GLY A 857 -9.14 15.42 21.94
CA GLY A 857 -8.96 15.85 20.56
C GLY A 857 -10.18 16.58 20.00
N TYR A 858 -10.77 16.01 18.95
CA TYR A 858 -11.89 16.58 18.21
C TYR A 858 -13.23 16.00 18.67
N GLY A 859 -13.57 16.17 19.94
CA GLY A 859 -14.88 15.76 20.47
C GLY A 859 -15.06 14.25 20.64
N MET A 860 -13.97 13.49 20.80
CA MET A 860 -14.05 12.08 21.19
C MET A 860 -14.46 12.01 22.67
N CYS A 861 -15.77 12.03 22.92
CA CYS A 861 -16.35 12.01 24.25
C CYS A 861 -16.19 10.62 24.86
N HIS A 862 -15.37 10.48 25.90
CA HIS A 862 -15.18 9.20 26.58
C HIS A 862 -15.99 9.05 27.87
N TYR A 863 -16.63 10.13 28.36
CA TYR A 863 -17.51 10.06 29.53
C TYR A 863 -18.66 11.06 29.42
N TYR A 864 -19.89 10.58 29.61
CA TYR A 864 -21.08 11.42 29.71
C TYR A 864 -22.17 10.76 30.57
N SER A 865 -22.85 11.54 31.41
CA SER A 865 -24.03 11.12 32.17
C SER A 865 -23.87 9.81 32.97
N GLY A 866 -22.68 9.55 33.54
CA GLY A 866 -22.39 8.36 34.34
C GLY A 866 -21.91 7.14 33.55
N HIS A 867 -21.74 7.26 32.24
CA HIS A 867 -21.31 6.17 31.36
C HIS A 867 -20.03 6.54 30.61
N TYR A 868 -19.16 5.53 30.40
CA TYR A 868 -17.96 5.67 29.57
C TYR A 868 -18.24 5.21 28.14
N ASN A 869 -17.84 6.03 27.18
CA ASN A 869 -17.98 5.80 25.74
C ASN A 869 -16.62 5.41 25.13
N HIS A 870 -16.65 4.71 24.00
CA HIS A 870 -15.46 4.30 23.24
C HIS A 870 -14.43 3.47 24.05
N VAL A 871 -14.83 2.89 25.19
CA VAL A 871 -13.94 2.12 26.09
C VAL A 871 -13.18 1.05 25.30
N GLU A 872 -13.91 0.36 24.43
CA GLU A 872 -13.41 -0.71 23.58
C GLU A 872 -12.42 -0.22 22.50
N LEU A 873 -12.77 0.87 21.77
CA LEU A 873 -11.89 1.48 20.77
C LEU A 873 -10.54 1.90 21.37
N TYR A 874 -10.56 2.56 22.53
CA TYR A 874 -9.33 2.95 23.21
C TYR A 874 -8.59 1.73 23.80
N SER A 875 -9.31 0.72 24.28
CA SER A 875 -8.68 -0.49 24.80
C SER A 875 -7.93 -1.28 23.71
N ASN A 876 -8.45 -1.31 22.48
CA ASN A 876 -7.81 -1.93 21.31
C ASN A 876 -6.50 -1.21 20.91
N LEU A 877 -6.34 0.04 21.33
CA LEU A 877 -5.14 0.86 21.15
C LEU A 877 -4.24 0.87 22.40
N GLY A 878 -4.50 -0.03 23.34
CA GLY A 878 -3.70 -0.18 24.56
C GLY A 878 -4.00 0.82 25.67
N VAL A 879 -5.11 1.56 25.60
CA VAL A 879 -5.47 2.59 26.59
C VAL A 879 -6.81 2.31 27.27
N ASP A 880 -6.77 2.22 28.61
CA ASP A 880 -7.98 2.21 29.43
C ASP A 880 -8.50 3.63 29.66
N ILE A 881 -9.40 4.07 28.79
CA ILE A 881 -9.92 5.44 28.78
C ILE A 881 -10.69 5.83 30.06
N THR A 882 -11.13 4.84 30.86
CA THR A 882 -11.89 5.10 32.10
C THR A 882 -11.05 5.73 33.20
N LYS A 883 -9.72 5.69 33.08
CA LYS A 883 -8.77 6.27 34.04
C LYS A 883 -8.46 7.75 33.80
N PHE A 884 -8.96 8.33 32.71
CA PHE A 884 -8.60 9.68 32.29
C PHE A 884 -9.68 10.68 32.68
N GLY A 885 -9.32 11.61 33.57
CA GLY A 885 -10.17 12.72 34.01
C GLY A 885 -9.78 14.06 33.37
N LEU A 886 -10.56 15.12 33.69
CA LEU A 886 -10.30 16.47 33.20
C LEU A 886 -8.84 16.91 33.43
N GLY A 887 -8.18 17.41 32.38
CA GLY A 887 -6.78 17.83 32.41
C GLY A 887 -5.74 16.71 32.22
N SER A 888 -6.14 15.44 32.18
CA SER A 888 -5.23 14.32 31.85
C SER A 888 -4.75 14.42 30.40
N THR A 889 -3.59 13.86 30.06
CA THR A 889 -3.07 13.84 28.69
C THR A 889 -2.95 12.44 28.10
N ILE A 890 -3.04 12.34 26.78
CA ILE A 890 -2.94 11.10 25.99
C ILE A 890 -2.25 11.38 24.66
N ASP A 891 -1.51 10.41 24.12
CA ASP A 891 -0.81 10.55 22.83
C ASP A 891 -1.79 10.86 21.68
N VAL A 892 -1.41 11.82 20.83
CA VAL A 892 -2.23 12.28 19.69
C VAL A 892 -2.51 11.13 18.72
N GLY A 893 -1.52 10.28 18.45
CA GLY A 893 -1.67 9.14 17.54
C GLY A 893 -2.72 8.13 18.02
N ILE A 894 -2.85 7.93 19.34
CA ILE A 894 -3.86 7.05 19.92
C ILE A 894 -5.28 7.61 19.73
N VAL A 895 -5.48 8.90 20.03
CA VAL A 895 -6.81 9.53 19.90
C VAL A 895 -7.23 9.66 18.45
N ASP A 896 -6.29 10.01 17.56
CA ASP A 896 -6.57 10.10 16.12
C ASP A 896 -6.87 8.73 15.51
N SER A 897 -6.16 7.68 15.94
CA SER A 897 -6.47 6.30 15.52
C SER A 897 -7.84 5.84 16.01
N ALA A 898 -8.21 6.16 17.27
CA ALA A 898 -9.54 5.84 17.79
C ALA A 898 -10.64 6.56 17.00
N LYS A 899 -10.42 7.84 16.66
CA LYS A 899 -11.37 8.63 15.87
C LYS A 899 -11.50 8.09 14.44
N LEU A 900 -10.39 7.72 13.80
CA LEU A 900 -10.40 7.14 12.47
C LEU A 900 -11.17 5.81 12.44
N GLN A 901 -10.89 4.89 13.38
CA GLN A 901 -11.62 3.61 13.49
C GLN A 901 -13.12 3.82 13.72
N TYR A 902 -13.50 4.81 14.53
CA TYR A 902 -14.91 5.16 14.74
C TYR A 902 -15.58 5.63 13.43
N ILE A 903 -14.92 6.51 12.67
CA ILE A 903 -15.42 7.02 11.39
C ILE A 903 -15.52 5.91 10.35
N ASP A 904 -14.52 5.04 10.25
CA ASP A 904 -14.52 3.94 9.28
C ASP A 904 -15.65 2.94 9.57
N ASN A 905 -15.92 2.65 10.84
CA ASN A 905 -17.05 1.80 11.25
C ASN A 905 -18.41 2.43 10.92
N ASP A 906 -18.58 3.72 11.17
CA ASP A 906 -19.82 4.44 10.84
C ASP A 906 -20.03 4.54 9.31
N ARG A 907 -18.94 4.74 8.56
CA ARG A 907 -18.94 4.73 7.09
C ARG A 907 -19.35 3.38 6.52
N ALA A 908 -18.75 2.29 7.03
CA ALA A 908 -19.08 0.93 6.62
C ALA A 908 -20.56 0.61 6.92
N THR A 909 -21.05 1.02 8.09
CA THR A 909 -22.45 0.81 8.48
C THR A 909 -23.41 1.58 7.58
N THR A 910 -23.09 2.84 7.28
CA THR A 910 -23.84 3.69 6.35
C THR A 910 -23.90 3.05 4.96
N LYS A 911 -22.75 2.62 4.42
CA LYS A 911 -22.66 1.96 3.11
C LYS A 911 -23.48 0.66 3.06
N ASN A 912 -23.44 -0.15 4.12
CA ASN A 912 -24.20 -1.38 4.21
C ASN A 912 -25.71 -1.13 4.19
N LYS A 913 -26.21 -0.14 4.94
CA LYS A 913 -27.63 0.25 4.92
C LYS A 913 -28.10 0.69 3.52
N LEU A 914 -27.30 1.51 2.85
CA LEU A 914 -27.59 1.98 1.49
C LEU A 914 -27.64 0.82 0.49
N THR A 915 -26.67 -0.10 0.58
CA THR A 915 -26.58 -1.29 -0.27
C THR A 915 -27.79 -2.21 -0.06
N LEU A 916 -28.15 -2.49 1.20
CA LEU A 916 -29.34 -3.31 1.54
C LEU A 916 -30.64 -2.67 1.04
N ALA A 917 -30.69 -1.34 0.97
CA ALA A 917 -31.81 -0.60 0.41
C ALA A 917 -31.85 -0.57 -1.13
N GLY A 918 -30.84 -1.15 -1.81
CA GLY A 918 -30.69 -1.19 -3.26
C GLY A 918 -30.12 0.09 -3.88
N LEU A 919 -29.44 0.94 -3.09
CA LEU A 919 -28.87 2.21 -3.54
C LEU A 919 -27.35 2.08 -3.74
N ASN A 920 -26.87 2.36 -4.95
CA ASN A 920 -25.45 2.41 -5.27
C ASN A 920 -25.01 3.89 -5.42
N LEU A 921 -24.49 4.47 -4.34
CA LEU A 921 -24.08 5.88 -4.27
C LEU A 921 -22.56 6.04 -4.42
N LYS A 922 -22.12 7.24 -4.83
CA LYS A 922 -20.70 7.61 -4.91
C LYS A 922 -20.06 7.64 -3.51
N ASP A 923 -18.75 7.45 -3.43
CA ASP A 923 -18.04 7.51 -2.15
C ASP A 923 -18.22 8.85 -1.42
N THR A 924 -18.19 9.98 -2.13
CA THR A 924 -18.45 11.30 -1.53
C THR A 924 -19.87 11.48 -0.98
N GLN A 925 -20.85 10.80 -1.59
CA GLN A 925 -22.23 10.76 -1.08
C GLN A 925 -22.29 9.93 0.21
N ILE A 926 -21.58 8.81 0.26
CA ILE A 926 -21.43 8.00 1.46
C ILE A 926 -20.71 8.80 2.56
N ASP A 927 -19.70 9.58 2.21
CA ASP A 927 -18.93 10.41 3.16
C ASP A 927 -19.79 11.54 3.76
N ALA A 928 -20.61 12.21 2.95
CA ALA A 928 -21.59 13.18 3.45
C ALA A 928 -22.60 12.55 4.42
N LEU A 929 -23.11 11.37 4.06
CA LEU A 929 -24.06 10.64 4.90
C LEU A 929 -23.41 10.14 6.19
N THR A 930 -22.15 9.73 6.13
CA THR A 930 -21.36 9.37 7.32
C THR A 930 -21.15 10.59 8.21
N ALA A 931 -20.84 11.76 7.66
CA ALA A 931 -20.73 12.99 8.44
C ALA A 931 -22.04 13.40 9.11
N ILE A 932 -23.18 13.13 8.47
CA ILE A 932 -24.52 13.32 9.03
C ILE A 932 -24.81 12.27 10.11
N SER A 933 -24.50 10.99 9.88
CA SER A 933 -24.62 9.91 10.87
C SER A 933 -23.78 10.21 12.12
N TYR A 934 -22.57 10.73 11.95
CA TYR A 934 -21.73 11.16 13.07
C TYR A 934 -22.41 12.19 13.98
N GLN A 935 -23.21 13.10 13.43
CA GLN A 935 -23.90 14.16 14.16
C GLN A 935 -25.22 13.69 14.80
N TRP A 936 -25.98 12.88 14.06
CA TRP A 936 -27.37 12.55 14.39
C TRP A 936 -27.57 11.11 14.84
N GLY A 937 -26.56 10.28 14.70
CA GLY A 937 -26.65 8.83 14.81
C GLY A 937 -27.19 8.19 13.53
N ASN A 938 -26.85 6.92 13.37
CA ASN A 938 -27.11 6.11 12.18
C ASN A 938 -28.60 5.91 11.82
N HIS A 939 -29.55 6.25 12.69
CA HIS A 939 -30.98 6.17 12.35
C HIS A 939 -31.39 7.15 11.25
N ILE A 940 -30.68 8.29 11.13
CA ILE A 940 -30.95 9.32 10.13
C ILE A 940 -30.76 8.82 8.68
N ILE A 941 -29.99 7.73 8.50
CA ILE A 941 -29.77 7.10 7.20
C ILE A 941 -31.05 6.42 6.68
N ASP A 942 -31.92 5.94 7.56
CA ASP A 942 -33.18 5.29 7.17
C ASP A 942 -34.19 6.33 6.64
N ASP A 943 -34.20 7.53 7.25
CA ASP A 943 -34.95 8.69 6.77
C ASP A 943 -34.41 9.19 5.42
N PHE A 944 -33.08 9.20 5.26
CA PHE A 944 -32.44 9.53 3.99
C PHE A 944 -32.85 8.57 2.88
N ILE A 945 -32.80 7.25 3.12
CA ILE A 945 -33.16 6.23 2.13
C ILE A 945 -34.60 6.46 1.64
N SER A 946 -35.51 6.76 2.56
CA SER A 946 -36.92 7.02 2.26
C SER A 946 -37.09 8.27 1.38
N ALA A 947 -36.38 9.36 1.71
CA ALA A 947 -36.40 10.59 0.92
C ALA A 947 -35.73 10.41 -0.46
N TYR A 948 -34.57 9.75 -0.50
CA TYR A 948 -33.78 9.53 -1.72
C TYR A 948 -34.52 8.67 -2.75
N LYS A 949 -35.23 7.62 -2.32
CA LYS A 949 -36.07 6.80 -3.21
C LYS A 949 -37.18 7.60 -3.89
N LYS A 950 -37.65 8.68 -3.26
CA LYS A 950 -38.72 9.52 -3.78
C LYS A 950 -38.20 10.67 -4.66
N TYR A 951 -37.09 11.28 -4.27
CA TYR A 951 -36.64 12.54 -4.87
C TYR A 951 -35.33 12.43 -5.65
N GLY A 952 -34.55 11.35 -5.48
CA GLY A 952 -33.21 11.20 -6.04
C GLY A 952 -32.26 12.33 -5.60
N ASP A 953 -31.10 12.45 -6.23
CA ASP A 953 -30.15 13.52 -5.98
C ASP A 953 -30.61 14.85 -6.61
N THR A 954 -31.58 15.51 -5.96
CA THR A 954 -32.22 16.75 -6.43
C THR A 954 -32.36 17.78 -5.31
N GLU A 955 -32.60 19.05 -5.65
CA GLU A 955 -32.95 20.07 -4.65
C GLU A 955 -34.22 19.69 -3.86
N ALA A 956 -35.12 18.89 -4.45
CA ALA A 956 -36.27 18.36 -3.72
C ALA A 956 -35.84 17.41 -2.57
N LEU A 957 -34.79 16.62 -2.73
CA LEU A 957 -34.21 15.84 -1.64
C LEU A 957 -33.68 16.76 -0.54
N ARG A 958 -32.90 17.79 -0.89
CA ARG A 958 -32.36 18.75 0.08
C ARG A 958 -33.45 19.40 0.93
N GLN A 959 -34.59 19.74 0.32
CA GLN A 959 -35.70 20.40 0.99
C GLN A 959 -36.57 19.46 1.82
N ASN A 960 -36.56 18.15 1.53
CA ASN A 960 -37.48 17.18 2.13
C ASN A 960 -36.80 16.08 2.95
N PHE A 961 -35.47 15.94 2.90
CA PHE A 961 -34.74 15.08 3.83
C PHE A 961 -34.72 15.74 5.20
N ALA A 962 -35.47 15.15 6.13
CA ALA A 962 -35.60 15.60 7.49
C ALA A 962 -35.59 14.40 8.45
N ASN A 963 -35.26 14.64 9.71
CA ASN A 963 -35.38 13.65 10.77
C ASN A 963 -36.86 13.24 10.92
N GLY A 964 -37.13 11.93 10.94
CA GLY A 964 -38.49 11.41 11.11
C GLY A 964 -39.15 11.82 12.43
N ASN A 965 -38.36 12.20 13.44
CA ASN A 965 -38.84 12.66 14.76
C ASN A 965 -39.14 14.16 14.81
N ASP A 966 -38.48 14.97 13.97
CA ASP A 966 -38.74 16.41 13.87
C ASP A 966 -38.54 16.89 12.41
N PRO A 967 -39.62 17.19 11.67
CA PRO A 967 -39.53 17.65 10.29
C PRO A 967 -38.83 19.01 10.10
N SER A 968 -38.58 19.75 11.19
CA SER A 968 -37.80 20.98 11.16
C SER A 968 -36.29 20.73 11.11
N ASP A 969 -35.83 19.53 11.48
CA ASP A 969 -34.44 19.10 11.47
C ASP A 969 -34.05 18.58 10.09
N LYS A 970 -33.33 19.39 9.31
CA LYS A 970 -32.95 19.06 7.94
C LYS A 970 -31.43 19.01 7.81
N PRO A 971 -30.82 17.81 7.80
CA PRO A 971 -29.36 17.64 7.81
C PRO A 971 -28.61 18.31 6.65
N PHE A 972 -29.30 18.61 5.54
CA PHE A 972 -28.76 19.33 4.38
C PHE A 972 -29.06 20.84 4.33
N LEU A 973 -29.76 21.40 5.32
CA LEU A 973 -30.15 22.82 5.33
C LEU A 973 -29.79 23.53 6.63
N ASN A 974 -30.23 23.03 7.78
CA ASN A 974 -30.12 23.74 9.06
C ASN A 974 -29.36 22.96 10.14
N GLY A 975 -28.65 21.89 9.77
CA GLY A 975 -27.89 21.07 10.73
C GLY A 975 -28.82 20.57 11.83
N ASP A 976 -28.35 20.49 13.07
CA ASP A 976 -29.03 19.86 14.23
C ASP A 976 -30.41 20.45 14.64
N GLY A 977 -30.89 21.49 13.94
CA GLY A 977 -32.20 22.14 14.08
C GLY A 977 -32.50 22.77 15.44
N SER A 978 -31.71 22.47 16.47
CA SER A 978 -31.97 22.81 17.87
C SER A 978 -31.80 24.31 18.18
N THR A 979 -31.09 25.06 17.32
CA THR A 979 -30.79 26.48 17.56
C THR A 979 -30.95 27.41 16.35
N GLY A 980 -31.11 26.88 15.13
CA GLY A 980 -31.10 27.69 13.90
C GLY A 980 -29.85 28.57 13.76
N SER A 981 -28.74 28.20 14.42
CA SER A 981 -27.54 29.02 14.46
C SER A 981 -26.92 29.13 13.07
N SER A 982 -26.25 30.24 12.79
CA SER A 982 -25.54 30.43 11.52
C SER A 982 -24.45 29.36 11.28
N TYR A 983 -24.02 28.66 12.33
CA TYR A 983 -23.03 27.58 12.23
C TYR A 983 -23.66 26.28 11.71
N GLU A 984 -24.79 25.87 12.27
CA GLU A 984 -25.50 24.65 11.86
C GLU A 984 -26.04 24.75 10.43
N VAL A 985 -26.51 25.93 10.03
CA VAL A 985 -26.89 26.19 8.63
C VAL A 985 -25.69 26.07 7.69
N LYS A 986 -24.50 26.50 8.10
CA LYS A 986 -23.27 26.34 7.29
C LYS A 986 -22.88 24.87 7.18
N ARG A 987 -22.97 24.10 8.28
CA ARG A 987 -22.66 22.67 8.31
C ARG A 987 -23.61 21.86 7.44
N GLY A 988 -24.92 22.12 7.54
CA GLY A 988 -25.92 21.48 6.69
C GLY A 988 -25.70 21.75 5.19
N ASN A 989 -25.41 23.01 4.84
CA ASN A 989 -25.05 23.38 3.46
C ASN A 989 -23.75 22.71 3.00
N ALA A 990 -22.76 22.55 3.87
CA ALA A 990 -21.52 21.85 3.56
C ALA A 990 -21.74 20.35 3.32
N ASN A 991 -22.57 19.70 4.14
CA ASN A 991 -22.96 18.30 3.93
C ASN A 991 -23.71 18.12 2.60
N TRP A 992 -24.62 19.03 2.26
CA TRP A 992 -25.31 19.01 0.97
C TRP A 992 -24.34 19.17 -0.19
N LYS A 993 -23.39 20.09 -0.06
CA LYS A 993 -22.36 20.33 -1.08
C LYS A 993 -21.46 19.10 -1.26
N LEU A 994 -21.10 18.41 -0.18
CA LEU A 994 -20.36 17.15 -0.27
C LEU A 994 -21.18 16.06 -0.94
N PHE A 995 -22.46 15.94 -0.60
CA PHE A 995 -23.36 14.94 -1.16
C PHE A 995 -23.64 15.16 -2.66
N HIS A 996 -24.05 16.37 -3.02
CA HIS A 996 -24.52 16.72 -4.36
C HIS A 996 -23.37 17.01 -5.34
N GLU A 997 -22.32 17.68 -4.87
CA GLU A 997 -21.22 18.16 -5.71
C GLU A 997 -19.91 17.38 -5.50
N GLY A 998 -19.80 16.58 -4.43
CA GLY A 998 -18.57 15.86 -4.09
C GLY A 998 -17.48 16.73 -3.45
N ILE A 999 -17.84 17.91 -2.92
CA ILE A 999 -16.88 18.90 -2.44
C ILE A 999 -16.91 19.01 -0.90
N TYR A 1000 -15.78 18.72 -0.28
CA TYR A 1000 -15.57 18.91 1.15
C TYR A 1000 -15.31 20.38 1.47
N THR A 1001 -16.02 20.95 2.42
CA THR A 1001 -15.83 22.36 2.85
C THR A 1001 -15.75 22.48 4.36
N THR A 1002 -14.81 23.28 4.88
CA THR A 1002 -14.66 23.57 6.33
C THR A 1002 -15.62 24.68 6.79
N PRO A 1003 -15.74 24.97 8.11
CA PRO A 1003 -16.59 26.05 8.60
C PRO A 1003 -16.30 27.45 8.05
N ASP A 1004 -15.05 27.69 7.63
CA ASP A 1004 -14.64 28.97 7.04
C ASP A 1004 -14.77 28.99 5.52
N GLY A 1005 -15.25 27.90 4.92
CA GLY A 1005 -15.40 27.75 3.49
C GLY A 1005 -14.14 27.31 2.74
N GLU A 1006 -13.08 26.89 3.44
CA GLU A 1006 -11.92 26.24 2.81
C GLU A 1006 -12.39 24.92 2.17
N ILE A 1007 -12.10 24.72 0.88
CA ILE A 1007 -12.37 23.44 0.22
C ILE A 1007 -11.23 22.49 0.58
N LEU A 1008 -11.57 21.34 1.16
CA LEU A 1008 -10.61 20.24 1.33
C LEU A 1008 -10.58 19.44 0.04
N ASP A 1009 -9.40 19.31 -0.54
CA ASP A 1009 -9.25 18.55 -1.77
C ASP A 1009 -9.02 17.07 -1.41
N PRO A 1010 -9.87 16.14 -1.91
CA PRO A 1010 -9.72 14.70 -1.74
C PRO A 1010 -8.31 14.21 -1.97
N ASN A 1011 -7.63 14.79 -2.96
CA ASN A 1011 -6.30 14.33 -3.26
C ASN A 1011 -5.31 14.70 -2.11
N SER A 1012 -5.56 15.70 -1.28
CA SER A 1012 -4.58 16.12 -0.26
C SER A 1012 -4.47 15.14 0.91
N TYR A 1013 -5.38 14.18 1.02
CA TYR A 1013 -5.58 13.36 2.23
C TYR A 1013 -5.86 11.90 1.89
N THR A 1014 -5.02 11.35 1.01
CA THR A 1014 -5.22 10.03 0.43
C THR A 1014 -4.39 8.95 1.11
N GLY A 1015 -4.81 8.63 2.33
CA GLY A 1015 -4.99 7.22 2.72
C GLY A 1015 -6.21 6.64 1.99
N GLY A 1016 -6.12 6.54 0.66
CA GLY A 1016 -7.20 6.13 -0.24
C GLY A 1016 -7.36 6.94 -1.55
N GLY A 1017 -6.27 7.22 -2.31
CA GLY A 1017 -6.29 7.64 -3.73
C GLY A 1017 -5.88 9.08 -4.17
N ASN A 1018 -4.61 9.30 -4.61
CA ASN A 1018 -3.99 10.48 -5.32
C ASN A 1018 -3.74 11.81 -4.54
N THR A 1019 -2.68 12.62 -4.80
CA THR A 1019 -2.18 13.84 -4.05
C THR A 1019 -2.50 15.23 -4.69
N THR A 1020 -2.61 16.39 -4.00
CA THR A 1020 -2.90 17.73 -4.65
C THR A 1020 -1.71 18.57 -5.09
N ILE A 1021 -1.97 19.55 -5.97
CA ILE A 1021 -1.01 20.58 -6.44
C ILE A 1021 -0.50 21.46 -5.30
N VAL A 1022 -1.35 21.93 -4.39
CA VAL A 1022 -0.88 22.78 -3.27
C VAL A 1022 -0.07 21.95 -2.26
N GLN A 1023 -0.53 20.74 -1.91
CA GLN A 1023 0.19 19.87 -0.98
C GLN A 1023 1.54 19.43 -1.57
N SER A 1024 1.57 19.14 -2.86
CA SER A 1024 2.79 18.85 -3.59
C SER A 1024 3.69 20.07 -3.74
N ALA A 1025 3.15 21.28 -3.91
CA ALA A 1025 3.93 22.52 -3.94
C ALA A 1025 4.72 22.69 -2.65
N ILE A 1026 4.05 22.53 -1.50
CA ILE A 1026 4.66 22.62 -0.18
C ILE A 1026 5.69 21.48 0.01
N THR A 1027 5.31 20.26 -0.33
CA THR A 1027 6.18 19.07 -0.15
C THR A 1027 7.46 19.19 -0.97
N VAL A 1028 7.33 19.51 -2.26
CA VAL A 1028 8.47 19.69 -3.17
C VAL A 1028 9.29 20.91 -2.76
N HIS A 1029 8.67 22.03 -2.37
CA HIS A 1029 9.42 23.23 -1.97
C HIS A 1029 10.21 23.01 -0.67
N ASN A 1030 9.57 22.41 0.35
CA ASN A 1030 10.24 22.05 1.58
C ASN A 1030 11.40 21.10 1.30
N TYR A 1031 11.18 20.08 0.46
CA TYR A 1031 12.21 19.13 0.06
C TYR A 1031 13.42 19.84 -0.57
N VAL A 1032 13.21 20.73 -1.55
CA VAL A 1032 14.33 21.43 -2.21
C VAL A 1032 15.03 22.41 -1.27
N ARG A 1033 14.29 23.04 -0.34
CA ARG A 1033 14.84 23.94 0.66
C ARG A 1033 15.73 23.20 1.67
N VAL A 1034 15.25 22.10 2.27
CA VAL A 1034 15.99 21.37 3.32
C VAL A 1034 17.15 20.55 2.78
N ASN A 1035 17.09 20.16 1.49
CA ASN A 1035 18.16 19.44 0.82
C ASN A 1035 19.13 20.36 0.06
N GLY A 1036 19.10 21.68 0.29
CA GLY A 1036 20.15 22.62 -0.12
C GLY A 1036 20.23 22.91 -1.62
N TYR A 1037 19.09 23.03 -2.31
CA TYR A 1037 19.04 23.28 -3.76
C TYR A 1037 19.46 24.70 -4.13
N THR A 1038 19.95 24.86 -5.37
CA THR A 1038 20.32 26.17 -5.95
C THR A 1038 19.59 26.44 -7.25
N TYR A 1039 19.35 27.72 -7.53
CA TYR A 1039 18.67 28.14 -8.75
C TYR A 1039 19.55 27.96 -9.99
N ALA A 1040 19.07 27.21 -10.98
CA ALA A 1040 19.72 27.10 -12.29
C ALA A 1040 18.71 26.79 -13.40
N GLN A 1041 18.75 27.57 -14.49
CA GLN A 1041 17.93 27.34 -15.69
C GLN A 1041 18.56 26.27 -16.58
N LEU A 1042 18.46 25.02 -16.14
CA LEU A 1042 18.93 23.86 -16.89
C LEU A 1042 17.70 23.03 -17.19
N GLY A 1043 17.50 22.59 -18.44
CA GLY A 1043 16.44 21.64 -18.75
C GLY A 1043 16.69 20.34 -17.99
N ILE A 1044 15.97 20.13 -16.89
CA ILE A 1044 16.16 18.99 -15.98
C ILE A 1044 14.97 18.03 -16.03
N SER A 1045 15.24 16.75 -15.77
CA SER A 1045 14.21 15.75 -15.50
C SER A 1045 13.77 15.82 -14.05
N LEU A 1046 12.49 15.57 -13.80
CA LEU A 1046 11.87 15.80 -12.50
C LEU A 1046 11.12 14.54 -12.04
N PRO A 1047 11.10 14.20 -10.74
CA PRO A 1047 11.80 14.85 -9.63
C PRO A 1047 13.33 14.89 -9.74
N ASN A 1048 13.97 16.04 -9.50
CA ASN A 1048 15.44 16.16 -9.56
C ASN A 1048 16.06 15.94 -8.17
N TYR A 1049 16.05 14.71 -7.66
CA TYR A 1049 16.55 14.41 -6.30
C TYR A 1049 18.07 14.53 -6.13
N SER A 1050 18.85 14.37 -7.22
CA SER A 1050 20.32 14.24 -7.16
C SER A 1050 21.07 15.51 -7.59
N GLY A 1051 20.54 16.27 -8.56
CA GLY A 1051 21.25 17.39 -9.19
C GLY A 1051 21.28 18.67 -8.36
N ARG A 1052 20.49 18.75 -7.28
CA ARG A 1052 20.35 19.89 -6.35
C ARG A 1052 20.22 21.25 -7.05
N THR A 1053 19.67 21.27 -8.26
CA THR A 1053 19.37 22.46 -9.05
C THR A 1053 17.90 22.51 -9.42
N ILE A 1054 17.30 23.70 -9.44
CA ILE A 1054 15.89 23.90 -9.77
C ILE A 1054 15.67 25.31 -10.34
N ASP A 1055 14.67 25.46 -11.19
CA ASP A 1055 14.17 26.74 -11.68
C ASP A 1055 12.64 26.83 -11.51
N CYS A 1056 12.05 27.95 -11.93
CA CYS A 1056 10.63 28.20 -11.77
C CYS A 1056 9.75 27.15 -12.46
N SER A 1057 10.11 26.76 -13.68
CA SER A 1057 9.32 25.88 -14.52
C SER A 1057 9.50 24.40 -14.16
N SER A 1058 10.70 24.04 -13.72
CA SER A 1058 11.01 22.72 -13.18
C SER A 1058 10.42 22.50 -11.79
N TYR A 1059 10.34 23.53 -10.96
CA TYR A 1059 9.57 23.46 -9.73
C TYR A 1059 8.08 23.20 -9.99
N VAL A 1060 7.43 24.00 -10.82
CA VAL A 1060 6.00 23.80 -11.14
C VAL A 1060 5.75 22.43 -11.77
N THR A 1061 6.64 21.97 -12.65
CA THR A 1061 6.52 20.63 -13.26
C THR A 1061 6.66 19.51 -12.23
N TRP A 1062 7.62 19.60 -11.31
CA TRP A 1062 7.80 18.61 -10.24
C TRP A 1062 6.58 18.56 -9.32
N VAL A 1063 6.01 19.72 -9.00
CA VAL A 1063 4.78 19.79 -8.22
C VAL A 1063 3.64 19.03 -8.89
N LEU A 1064 3.44 19.20 -10.20
CA LEU A 1064 2.37 18.52 -10.95
C LEU A 1064 2.58 17.00 -11.01
N ILE A 1065 3.84 16.56 -11.12
CA ILE A 1065 4.20 15.13 -11.02
C ILE A 1065 3.83 14.57 -9.65
N ASN A 1066 4.26 15.27 -8.59
CA ASN A 1066 4.03 14.84 -7.21
C ASN A 1066 2.53 14.91 -6.83
N SER A 1067 1.71 15.57 -7.65
CA SER A 1067 0.25 15.66 -7.53
C SER A 1067 -0.50 14.65 -8.39
N GLY A 1068 0.20 13.79 -9.14
CA GLY A 1068 -0.43 12.82 -10.04
C GLY A 1068 -1.27 13.44 -11.16
N VAL A 1069 -1.01 14.70 -11.56
CA VAL A 1069 -1.74 15.37 -12.65
C VAL A 1069 -1.54 14.58 -13.94
N ARG A 1070 -2.63 14.19 -14.59
CA ARG A 1070 -2.61 13.38 -15.81
C ARG A 1070 -1.71 14.02 -16.87
N GLY A 1071 -0.70 13.28 -17.34
CA GLY A 1071 0.31 13.76 -18.28
C GLY A 1071 1.63 14.23 -17.64
N PHE A 1072 1.69 14.26 -16.30
CA PHE A 1072 2.89 14.55 -15.52
C PHE A 1072 3.28 13.32 -14.70
N SER A 1073 4.47 12.76 -14.94
CA SER A 1073 4.93 11.53 -14.30
C SER A 1073 6.42 11.59 -13.95
N ASN A 1074 6.83 10.80 -12.96
CA ASN A 1074 8.21 10.74 -12.50
C ASN A 1074 9.17 10.44 -13.66
N GLY A 1075 10.19 11.28 -13.81
CA GLY A 1075 11.21 11.19 -14.86
C GLY A 1075 10.97 12.07 -16.08
N MET A 1076 9.84 12.78 -16.19
CA MET A 1076 9.59 13.69 -17.31
C MET A 1076 10.54 14.90 -17.32
N GLY A 1077 10.85 15.40 -18.51
CA GLY A 1077 11.55 16.68 -18.67
C GLY A 1077 10.67 17.85 -18.20
N GLN A 1078 11.30 18.89 -17.65
CA GLN A 1078 10.56 20.08 -17.22
C GLN A 1078 9.72 20.65 -18.37
N TRP A 1079 8.48 21.03 -18.08
CA TRP A 1079 7.79 21.97 -18.94
C TRP A 1079 8.43 23.33 -18.78
N THR A 1080 8.62 24.02 -19.89
CA THR A 1080 9.08 25.41 -19.88
C THR A 1080 7.91 26.35 -19.62
N SER A 1081 8.19 27.59 -19.24
CA SER A 1081 7.14 28.62 -19.16
C SER A 1081 6.37 28.78 -20.46
N SER A 1082 7.01 28.57 -21.63
CA SER A 1082 6.36 28.55 -22.94
C SER A 1082 5.39 27.37 -23.10
N SER A 1083 5.71 26.21 -22.53
CA SER A 1083 4.82 25.02 -22.53
C SER A 1083 3.56 25.27 -21.70
N PHE A 1084 3.70 25.94 -20.55
CA PHE A 1084 2.53 26.41 -19.79
C PHE A 1084 1.76 27.47 -20.59
N TYR A 1085 2.45 28.43 -21.22
CA TYR A 1085 1.79 29.47 -22.02
C TYR A 1085 0.98 28.91 -23.20
N SER A 1086 1.45 27.85 -23.86
CA SER A 1086 0.69 27.23 -24.96
C SER A 1086 -0.59 26.55 -24.50
N ASN A 1087 -0.70 26.20 -23.21
CA ASN A 1087 -1.84 25.51 -22.61
C ASN A 1087 -2.24 24.25 -23.42
N ALA A 1088 -1.27 23.39 -23.71
CA ALA A 1088 -1.45 22.26 -24.63
C ALA A 1088 -2.50 21.23 -24.14
N TYR A 1089 -2.78 21.19 -22.83
CA TYR A 1089 -3.76 20.31 -22.21
C TYR A 1089 -5.17 20.92 -22.13
N GLY A 1090 -5.35 22.14 -22.67
CA GLY A 1090 -6.64 22.81 -22.70
C GLY A 1090 -7.19 23.15 -21.31
N TRP A 1091 -6.30 23.37 -20.33
CA TRP A 1091 -6.69 23.71 -18.97
C TRP A 1091 -7.48 25.02 -18.92
N GLN A 1092 -8.39 25.12 -17.97
CA GLN A 1092 -9.27 26.27 -17.88
C GLN A 1092 -8.43 27.53 -17.60
N GLN A 1093 -8.58 28.54 -18.45
CA GLN A 1093 -7.97 29.84 -18.21
C GLN A 1093 -8.90 30.70 -17.35
N VAL A 1094 -8.39 31.23 -16.24
CA VAL A 1094 -9.17 32.03 -15.28
C VAL A 1094 -8.65 33.47 -15.19
N SER A 1095 -9.51 34.40 -14.75
CA SER A 1095 -9.11 35.80 -14.54
C SER A 1095 -8.34 35.99 -13.23
N VAL A 1096 -7.65 37.12 -13.07
CA VAL A 1096 -6.90 37.47 -11.84
C VAL A 1096 -7.78 37.42 -10.59
N ASP A 1097 -9.03 37.86 -10.69
CA ASP A 1097 -9.99 37.87 -9.58
C ASP A 1097 -10.57 36.48 -9.30
N GLN A 1098 -10.46 35.56 -10.25
CA GLN A 1098 -10.90 34.16 -10.13
C GLN A 1098 -9.76 33.21 -9.75
N ALA A 1099 -8.52 33.69 -9.71
CA ALA A 1099 -7.35 32.89 -9.39
C ALA A 1099 -7.38 32.41 -7.93
N GLN A 1100 -7.15 31.11 -7.74
CA GLN A 1100 -7.19 30.43 -6.45
C GLN A 1100 -5.90 29.64 -6.19
N PRO A 1101 -5.60 29.25 -4.95
CA PRO A 1101 -4.43 28.44 -4.64
C PRO A 1101 -4.35 27.17 -5.49
N GLY A 1102 -3.16 26.87 -6.03
CA GLY A 1102 -2.94 25.75 -6.95
C GLY A 1102 -3.05 26.11 -8.43
N ASP A 1103 -3.64 27.25 -8.78
CA ASP A 1103 -3.61 27.75 -10.17
C ASP A 1103 -2.18 28.14 -10.57
N ILE A 1104 -1.83 27.94 -11.83
CA ILE A 1104 -0.50 28.27 -12.37
C ILE A 1104 -0.54 29.65 -13.00
N LEU A 1105 0.27 30.56 -12.47
CA LEU A 1105 0.53 31.88 -13.04
C LEU A 1105 1.57 31.75 -14.14
N VAL A 1106 1.23 32.20 -15.34
CA VAL A 1106 2.13 32.19 -16.50
C VAL A 1106 2.49 33.62 -16.89
N TYR A 1107 3.78 33.89 -16.90
CA TYR A 1107 4.41 35.15 -17.29
C TYR A 1107 5.29 34.95 -18.52
N ASP A 1108 5.80 36.04 -19.09
CA ASP A 1108 6.84 35.95 -20.12
C ASP A 1108 8.13 35.40 -19.50
N GLY A 1109 8.53 34.18 -19.87
CA GLY A 1109 9.73 33.52 -19.36
C GLY A 1109 9.68 32.97 -17.92
N HIS A 1110 8.52 32.98 -17.23
CA HIS A 1110 8.43 32.56 -15.83
C HIS A 1110 7.07 31.93 -15.46
N VAL A 1111 7.05 31.01 -14.49
CA VAL A 1111 5.82 30.39 -13.96
C VAL A 1111 5.87 30.20 -12.45
N GLU A 1112 4.71 30.33 -11.81
CA GLU A 1112 4.56 30.22 -10.35
C GLU A 1112 3.22 29.58 -10.01
N ILE A 1113 3.08 29.00 -8.82
CA ILE A 1113 1.80 28.46 -8.35
C ILE A 1113 1.21 29.43 -7.33
N VAL A 1114 -0.06 29.80 -7.50
CA VAL A 1114 -0.76 30.66 -6.54
C VAL A 1114 -0.80 29.97 -5.18
N ALA A 1115 -0.35 30.68 -4.14
CA ALA A 1115 -0.53 30.29 -2.74
C ALA A 1115 -1.65 31.09 -2.09
N ALA A 1116 -1.72 32.40 -2.38
CA ALA A 1116 -2.82 33.27 -1.95
C ALA A 1116 -2.88 34.57 -2.78
N GLN A 1117 -4.01 35.27 -2.68
CA GLN A 1117 -4.18 36.62 -3.23
C GLN A 1117 -3.32 37.64 -2.47
N GLY A 1118 -2.73 38.60 -3.19
CA GLY A 1118 -2.12 39.79 -2.61
C GLY A 1118 -2.60 41.06 -3.30
N SER A 1119 -2.21 42.23 -2.81
CA SER A 1119 -2.71 43.53 -3.32
C SER A 1119 -2.26 43.79 -4.77
N ASP A 1120 -0.97 43.98 -4.99
CA ASP A 1120 -0.38 44.28 -6.31
C ASP A 1120 0.26 43.05 -6.99
N SER A 1121 0.60 42.03 -6.20
CA SER A 1121 1.25 40.77 -6.60
C SER A 1121 0.63 39.60 -5.85
N PHE A 1122 0.69 38.39 -6.41
CA PHE A 1122 0.24 37.18 -5.71
C PHE A 1122 1.25 36.74 -4.64
N ILE A 1123 0.79 35.99 -3.64
CA ILE A 1123 1.67 35.16 -2.81
C ILE A 1123 1.73 33.80 -3.51
N VAL A 1124 2.92 33.25 -3.71
CA VAL A 1124 3.17 32.13 -4.61
C VAL A 1124 4.09 31.09 -3.99
N TYR A 1125 3.95 29.84 -4.43
CA TYR A 1125 5.00 28.85 -4.34
C TYR A 1125 5.86 28.94 -5.59
N ASN A 1126 7.16 29.21 -5.43
CA ASN A 1126 8.06 29.37 -6.57
C ASN A 1126 9.49 28.98 -6.22
N CYS A 1127 10.24 28.56 -7.24
CA CYS A 1127 11.70 28.46 -7.19
C CYS A 1127 12.32 29.37 -8.26
N GLY A 1128 11.84 30.62 -8.33
CA GLY A 1128 12.28 31.63 -9.31
C GLY A 1128 13.68 32.23 -9.06
N GLY A 1129 14.33 31.86 -7.95
CA GLY A 1129 15.66 32.31 -7.56
C GLY A 1129 16.11 31.68 -6.24
N ASN A 1130 17.37 31.85 -5.88
CA ASN A 1130 17.92 31.29 -4.63
C ASN A 1130 17.22 31.81 -3.36
N SER A 1131 16.67 33.03 -3.39
CA SER A 1131 15.92 33.60 -2.28
C SER A 1131 14.54 32.96 -2.11
N SER A 1132 13.85 32.63 -3.20
CA SER A 1132 12.57 31.93 -3.13
C SER A 1132 12.75 30.48 -2.69
N ILE A 1133 13.75 29.75 -3.22
CA ILE A 1133 14.08 28.38 -2.78
C ILE A 1133 14.33 28.29 -1.27
N ARG A 1134 14.94 29.34 -0.68
CA ARG A 1134 15.24 29.40 0.76
C ARG A 1134 14.07 29.88 1.62
N SER A 1135 12.95 30.27 1.01
CA SER A 1135 11.79 30.78 1.74
C SER A 1135 11.09 29.65 2.48
N ALA A 1136 11.13 29.66 3.81
CA ALA A 1136 10.27 28.78 4.62
C ALA A 1136 8.80 29.26 4.67
N GLY A 1137 8.51 30.40 4.04
CA GLY A 1137 7.21 31.05 4.10
C GLY A 1137 6.86 31.54 5.50
N SER A 1138 5.56 31.73 5.75
CA SER A 1138 5.03 32.07 7.07
C SER A 1138 4.16 30.91 7.56
N GLY A 1139 3.92 30.77 8.87
CA GLY A 1139 3.17 29.62 9.42
C GLY A 1139 1.81 29.35 8.76
N ASN A 1140 1.19 30.37 8.14
CA ASN A 1140 -0.12 30.27 7.50
C ASN A 1140 -0.04 30.00 5.98
N LEU A 1141 1.14 30.16 5.37
CA LEU A 1141 1.46 29.89 3.97
C LEU A 1141 2.92 29.39 3.92
N ALA A 1142 3.12 28.20 4.50
CA ALA A 1142 4.44 27.58 4.61
C ALA A 1142 5.04 27.40 3.22
N GLU A 1143 6.35 27.59 3.06
CA GLU A 1143 7.06 27.47 1.78
C GLU A 1143 6.65 28.49 0.67
N ALA A 1144 5.74 29.43 0.94
CA ALA A 1144 5.36 30.46 -0.03
C ALA A 1144 6.23 31.72 0.08
N SER A 1145 6.22 32.57 -0.94
CA SER A 1145 6.83 33.91 -0.94
C SER A 1145 5.99 34.91 -1.74
N VAL A 1146 6.22 36.21 -1.55
CA VAL A 1146 5.55 37.23 -2.38
C VAL A 1146 6.14 37.16 -3.79
N SER A 1147 5.28 37.06 -4.82
CA SER A 1147 5.72 37.01 -6.22
C SER A 1147 6.51 38.27 -6.57
N GLY A 1148 7.62 38.09 -7.28
CA GLY A 1148 8.39 39.18 -7.86
C GLY A 1148 7.67 39.90 -9.01
N HIS A 1149 6.54 39.37 -9.47
CA HIS A 1149 5.78 39.86 -10.62
C HIS A 1149 4.45 40.49 -10.20
N LYS A 1150 4.05 41.57 -10.88
CA LYS A 1150 2.76 42.23 -10.66
C LYS A 1150 1.63 41.49 -11.34
N LYS A 1151 0.42 41.62 -10.81
CA LYS A 1151 -0.82 41.08 -11.41
C LYS A 1151 -1.01 41.54 -12.86
N SER A 1152 -0.60 42.77 -13.20
CA SER A 1152 -0.68 43.32 -14.55
C SER A 1152 0.29 42.68 -15.57
N GLN A 1153 1.23 41.85 -15.13
CA GLN A 1153 2.23 41.17 -15.97
C GLN A 1153 1.84 39.72 -16.30
N ILE A 1154 0.72 39.22 -15.74
CA ILE A 1154 0.24 37.87 -15.96
C ILE A 1154 -0.28 37.74 -17.39
N LEU A 1155 0.20 36.74 -18.12
CA LEU A 1155 -0.26 36.44 -19.46
C LEU A 1155 -1.44 35.46 -19.43
N LYS A 1156 -1.37 34.43 -18.58
CA LYS A 1156 -2.43 33.44 -18.36
C LYS A 1156 -2.43 32.95 -16.91
N ILE A 1157 -3.60 32.53 -16.43
CA ILE A 1157 -3.74 31.77 -15.19
C ILE A 1157 -4.43 30.48 -15.56
N LEU A 1158 -3.78 29.35 -15.28
CA LEU A 1158 -4.27 28.03 -15.69
C LEU A 1158 -4.72 27.25 -14.46
N ARG A 1159 -5.97 26.81 -14.51
CA ARG A 1159 -6.56 25.91 -13.52
C ARG A 1159 -6.43 24.48 -13.99
N VAL A 1160 -5.58 23.73 -13.28
CA VAL A 1160 -5.31 22.32 -13.55
C VAL A 1160 -6.43 21.48 -12.90
N PRO A 1161 -7.02 20.51 -13.63
CA PRO A 1161 -8.18 19.73 -13.19
C PRO A 1161 -7.86 18.65 -12.15
#